data_AF-A0A8C0H452-F1
#
_entry.id   AF-A0A8C0H452-F1
#
_cell.length_a   1.000
_cell.length_b   1.000
_cell.length_c   1.000
_cell.angle_alpha   90.00
_cell.angle_beta   90.00
_cell.angle_gamma   90.00
#
_symmetry.space_group_name_H-M   'P 1'
#
loop_
_entity.id
_entity.type
_entity.pdbx_description
1 polymer ?
#
loop_
_entity_poly.entity_id
_entity_poly.type
_entity_poly.pdbx_seq_one_letter_code
_entity_poly.pdbx_strand_id
1 'polypeptide(L)'
;MASAGGTYRLRCSVVGHELDVRGLSHGLFPPGGFVSVSRDRTARLWAPDGDSFLVLANATAPLYLSSGKFGTLLSGSWDTTAKVWLNDKCMMTLQGHTAAVWAVKILPEQGLMLTGSADKSIKLWKAGRCERTFNGHEDCVRGLAILSDTEFLSCANDASIRRWQISGECLQNYYGHTNYIYSISVFPHCKDFVTTGEDRSLRIWKRGECAQIIRFPAQSVWSCCVLDNGDIVVGASDGIIRVFTESLERTASAEEIQAFENELSQATVDPKTSDLGDINADDLPGREHLKEPGTREGQTRLIRDNGKVEAYQWSVSEGRWIKIGEVVGSSGATQQTSGRVLFEGKEYDYVFTIDVNENGPSYKLPYNISDDPWLTAYNFLQKNDLNAMFLDQVAKFIIDNTKGQMLGNTDTGFSDPFTGSGRYVPGSSSGSNAVPAPDPFTGAGRYVPGSASNVVPPLSGVVDPFTGRGAYQATDAKAENIYFPKKEAVTFDQANPTQILGKLKELNGNAPEEQKLTEDDLILLEKLLFVTCNTSLETPTAQQLQTLWKAINWPEDIVFPALDILRLSIRNPSVNQNFCSEKDSIQFSSHLLKFLNCNGKQANQLLALRTLCNCFVSQTGQRLMMSQRDTIMSHAIELKLGGNKNIHIALATLTLNYAVWLHKVNNIEGKAQCLSVISTVIEVVQDLEAIFRLLVALGTLISDDTNAVQLAKSLGVDSQIKKYASVSEPAKVSECCRFVLNLL
;
A
#
# COMPACT_ATOMS: atom_id res chain seq x y z
N MET A 1 -15.68 24.15 32.07
CA MET A 1 -15.85 24.86 30.78
C MET A 1 -15.07 24.10 29.74
N ALA A 2 -15.74 23.51 28.75
CA ALA A 2 -15.03 22.91 27.62
C ALA A 2 -14.44 24.04 26.77
N SER A 3 -13.20 23.89 26.30
CA SER A 3 -12.61 24.82 25.35
C SER A 3 -13.44 24.82 24.06
N ALA A 4 -14.17 25.91 23.80
CA ALA A 4 -14.78 26.12 22.49
C ALA A 4 -13.65 26.20 21.46
N GLY A 5 -13.51 25.14 20.64
CA GLY A 5 -12.67 25.22 19.45
C GLY A 5 -13.24 26.31 18.55
N GLY A 6 -12.39 27.16 18.00
CA GLY A 6 -12.83 28.30 17.23
C GLY A 6 -13.48 27.89 15.90
N THR A 7 -14.24 28.85 15.38
CA THR A 7 -14.89 28.80 14.06
C THR A 7 -13.94 29.37 13.02
N TYR A 8 -13.76 28.65 11.91
CA TYR A 8 -13.03 29.13 10.75
C TYR A 8 -13.85 30.19 10.01
N ARG A 9 -13.26 31.34 9.73
CA ARG A 9 -13.84 32.45 8.95
C ARG A 9 -12.96 32.76 7.76
N LEU A 10 -13.52 33.42 6.74
CA LEU A 10 -12.75 33.92 5.62
C LEU A 10 -11.63 34.84 6.16
N ARG A 11 -10.40 34.63 5.69
CA ARG A 11 -9.23 35.48 5.92
C ARG A 11 -8.98 36.39 4.72
N CYS A 12 -9.01 35.82 3.52
CA CYS A 12 -8.91 36.55 2.25
C CYS A 12 -9.35 35.67 1.07
N SER A 13 -9.69 36.34 -0.04
CA SER A 13 -9.87 35.74 -1.37
C SER A 13 -8.71 36.16 -2.27
N VAL A 14 -7.94 35.19 -2.73
CA VAL A 14 -6.74 35.37 -3.55
C VAL A 14 -7.08 35.03 -5.01
N VAL A 15 -7.07 36.05 -5.86
CA VAL A 15 -7.42 35.96 -7.28
C VAL A 15 -6.15 35.92 -8.12
N GLY A 16 -6.14 35.11 -9.18
CA GLY A 16 -5.07 35.19 -10.19
C GLY A 16 -5.06 34.08 -11.22
N HIS A 17 -5.58 32.89 -10.90
CA HIS A 17 -5.77 31.83 -11.88
C HIS A 17 -6.99 32.08 -12.77
N GLU A 18 -6.90 31.70 -14.04
CA GLU A 18 -8.00 31.87 -15.01
C GLU A 18 -8.97 30.68 -15.04
N LEU A 19 -8.56 29.54 -14.48
CA LEU A 19 -9.30 28.26 -14.47
C LEU A 19 -9.13 27.55 -13.12
N ASP A 20 -9.83 26.42 -12.96
CA ASP A 20 -9.93 25.62 -11.74
C ASP A 20 -8.57 25.41 -11.04
N VAL A 21 -8.51 25.68 -9.73
CA VAL A 21 -7.32 25.41 -8.89
C VAL A 21 -7.36 23.97 -8.40
N ARG A 22 -6.65 23.08 -9.11
CA ARG A 22 -6.74 21.62 -8.94
C ARG A 22 -5.79 21.05 -7.89
N GLY A 23 -4.78 21.78 -7.45
CA GLY A 23 -3.84 21.33 -6.43
C GLY A 23 -3.30 22.48 -5.59
N LEU A 24 -3.09 22.18 -4.31
CA LEU A 24 -2.51 23.08 -3.31
C LEU A 24 -1.47 22.31 -2.49
N SER A 25 -0.39 22.98 -2.12
CA SER A 25 0.61 22.48 -1.17
C SER A 25 1.10 23.61 -0.29
N HIS A 26 1.28 23.33 1.00
CA HIS A 26 2.04 24.20 1.90
C HIS A 26 3.45 24.43 1.32
N GLY A 27 3.92 25.68 1.40
CA GLY A 27 5.22 26.11 0.91
C GLY A 27 6.20 26.28 2.07
N LEU A 28 7.38 25.66 1.97
CA LEU A 28 8.47 25.87 2.92
C LEU A 28 9.12 27.27 2.79
N PHE A 29 8.89 27.95 1.66
CA PHE A 29 9.41 29.29 1.39
C PHE A 29 8.47 30.06 0.45
N PRO A 30 8.13 31.34 0.73
CA PRO A 30 8.39 32.02 2.01
C PRO A 30 7.67 31.32 3.17
N PRO A 31 8.13 31.47 4.43
CA PRO A 31 7.49 30.82 5.58
C PRO A 31 6.00 31.18 5.68
N GLY A 32 5.13 30.17 5.78
CA GLY A 32 3.66 30.34 5.77
C GLY A 32 3.05 30.60 4.38
N GLY A 33 3.84 30.56 3.31
CA GLY A 33 3.38 30.61 1.93
C GLY A 33 2.79 29.28 1.46
N PHE A 34 2.23 29.28 0.24
CA PHE A 34 1.69 28.07 -0.38
C PHE A 34 1.85 28.09 -1.90
N VAL A 35 1.83 26.91 -2.51
CA VAL A 35 1.87 26.73 -3.97
C VAL A 35 0.53 26.23 -4.47
N SER A 36 0.04 26.82 -5.55
CA SER A 36 -1.14 26.37 -6.29
C SER A 36 -0.80 25.92 -7.71
N VAL A 37 -1.61 24.99 -8.24
CA VAL A 37 -1.60 24.59 -9.65
C VAL A 37 -3.03 24.62 -10.21
N SER A 38 -3.17 25.11 -11.43
CA SER A 38 -4.46 25.30 -12.10
C SER A 38 -4.51 24.67 -13.50
N ARG A 39 -5.73 24.42 -14.00
CA ARG A 39 -5.95 24.06 -15.41
C ARG A 39 -5.56 25.16 -16.40
N ASP A 40 -5.27 26.39 -15.94
CA ASP A 40 -4.66 27.44 -16.77
C ASP A 40 -3.22 27.11 -17.23
N ARG A 41 -2.65 25.99 -16.73
CA ARG A 41 -1.30 25.47 -16.97
C ARG A 41 -0.21 26.29 -16.27
N THR A 42 -0.55 27.05 -15.23
CA THR A 42 0.40 27.76 -14.38
C THR A 42 0.52 27.11 -13.00
N ALA A 43 1.74 27.14 -12.47
CA ALA A 43 2.02 26.92 -11.06
C ALA A 43 2.43 28.26 -10.42
N ARG A 44 1.89 28.61 -9.26
CA ARG A 44 2.12 29.90 -8.60
C ARG A 44 2.48 29.71 -7.13
N LEU A 45 3.50 30.43 -6.67
CA LEU A 45 3.86 30.55 -5.26
C LEU A 45 3.26 31.83 -4.69
N TRP A 46 2.61 31.75 -3.53
CA TRP A 46 1.95 32.86 -2.86
C TRP A 46 2.63 33.17 -1.52
N ALA A 47 2.83 34.45 -1.23
CA ALA A 47 3.21 34.93 0.09
C ALA A 47 2.03 34.81 1.09
N PRO A 48 2.29 34.77 2.41
CA PRO A 48 1.26 34.62 3.44
C PRO A 48 0.17 35.69 3.42
N ASP A 49 0.46 36.84 2.80
CA ASP A 49 -0.33 38.06 2.82
C ASP A 49 -1.08 38.32 1.49
N GLY A 50 -0.96 37.41 0.50
CA GLY A 50 -1.68 37.48 -0.78
C GLY A 50 -1.08 38.43 -1.83
N ASP A 51 -0.41 39.50 -1.42
CA ASP A 51 0.04 40.61 -2.30
C ASP A 51 1.19 40.29 -3.28
N SER A 52 1.80 39.11 -3.21
CA SER A 52 2.85 38.72 -4.17
C SER A 52 2.76 37.26 -4.58
N PHE A 53 2.82 37.04 -5.90
CA PHE A 53 2.96 35.72 -6.49
C PHE A 53 4.10 35.65 -7.51
N LEU A 54 4.83 34.55 -7.50
CA LEU A 54 5.78 34.18 -8.54
C LEU A 54 5.17 33.09 -9.41
N VAL A 55 5.11 33.30 -10.73
CA VAL A 55 4.77 32.24 -11.69
C VAL A 55 5.99 31.33 -11.82
N LEU A 56 5.86 30.09 -11.35
CA LEU A 56 6.97 29.14 -11.27
C LEU A 56 7.26 28.43 -12.59
N ALA A 57 6.22 28.10 -13.37
CA ALA A 57 6.36 27.40 -14.66
C ALA A 57 5.08 27.44 -15.52
N ASN A 58 5.26 27.24 -16.83
CA ASN A 58 4.25 26.66 -17.71
C ASN A 58 4.19 25.15 -17.45
N ALA A 59 3.31 24.74 -16.54
CA ALA A 59 3.28 23.41 -15.96
C ALA A 59 2.41 22.43 -16.79
N THR A 60 3.01 21.76 -17.79
CA THR A 60 2.48 20.48 -18.32
C THR A 60 2.89 19.35 -17.38
N ALA A 61 2.29 19.32 -16.19
CA ALA A 61 2.77 18.56 -15.03
C ALA A 61 2.10 17.18 -14.84
N PRO A 62 2.77 16.23 -14.15
CA PRO A 62 2.08 15.12 -13.49
C PRO A 62 1.13 15.68 -12.42
N LEU A 63 -0.08 15.13 -12.34
CA LEU A 63 -1.20 15.77 -11.62
C LEU A 63 -1.12 15.67 -10.10
N TYR A 64 -0.33 14.75 -9.56
CA TYR A 64 -0.26 14.47 -8.13
C TYR A 64 1.18 14.25 -7.71
N LEU A 65 1.64 15.01 -6.71
CA LEU A 65 3.02 15.01 -6.23
C LEU A 65 3.08 14.99 -4.70
N SER A 66 4.08 14.30 -4.16
CA SER A 66 4.50 14.41 -2.76
C SER A 66 6.02 14.57 -2.71
N SER A 67 6.49 15.54 -1.94
CA SER A 67 7.91 15.66 -1.60
C SER A 67 8.25 14.81 -0.38
N GLY A 68 9.52 14.42 -0.28
CA GLY A 68 10.14 13.77 0.85
C GLY A 68 11.47 14.44 1.21
N LYS A 69 12.28 13.78 2.04
CA LYS A 69 13.62 14.28 2.38
C LYS A 69 14.59 14.16 1.19
N PHE A 70 15.71 14.90 1.26
CA PHE A 70 16.87 14.76 0.36
C PHE A 70 16.57 14.88 -1.15
N GLY A 71 15.55 15.65 -1.55
CA GLY A 71 15.17 15.80 -2.97
C GLY A 71 14.41 14.60 -3.54
N THR A 72 13.88 13.71 -2.69
CA THR A 72 12.97 12.65 -3.14
C THR A 72 11.59 13.24 -3.47
N LEU A 73 11.04 12.86 -4.63
CA LEU A 73 9.66 13.17 -5.04
C LEU A 73 8.94 11.88 -5.41
N LEU A 74 7.63 11.83 -5.19
CA LEU A 74 6.73 10.76 -5.63
C LEU A 74 5.64 11.39 -6.50
N SER A 75 5.44 10.87 -7.71
CA SER A 75 4.42 11.36 -8.66
C SER A 75 3.42 10.27 -9.05
N GLY A 76 2.12 10.58 -9.07
CA GLY A 76 1.07 9.72 -9.64
C GLY A 76 0.77 10.06 -11.11
N SER A 77 0.38 9.07 -11.91
CA SER A 77 0.11 9.21 -13.35
C SER A 77 -1.18 8.52 -13.80
N TRP A 78 -1.72 8.96 -14.95
CA TRP A 78 -2.84 8.29 -15.62
C TRP A 78 -2.47 6.92 -16.21
N ASP A 79 -1.18 6.67 -16.47
CA ASP A 79 -0.64 5.43 -17.03
C ASP A 79 -0.66 4.21 -16.08
N THR A 80 -1.42 4.30 -14.98
CA THR A 80 -1.51 3.33 -13.86
C THR A 80 -0.28 3.22 -12.96
N THR A 81 0.79 3.99 -13.24
CA THR A 81 2.01 3.96 -12.43
C THR A 81 2.14 5.15 -11.49
N ALA A 82 3.00 4.99 -10.49
CA ALA A 82 3.64 6.12 -9.82
C ALA A 82 5.15 6.04 -10.04
N LYS A 83 5.86 7.15 -9.88
CA LYS A 83 7.32 7.21 -10.04
C LYS A 83 7.97 7.87 -8.84
N VAL A 84 9.09 7.30 -8.39
CA VAL A 84 9.95 7.86 -7.36
C VAL A 84 11.14 8.51 -8.03
N TRP A 85 11.36 9.77 -7.71
CA TRP A 85 12.42 10.59 -8.27
C TRP A 85 13.39 11.00 -7.17
N LEU A 86 14.65 11.18 -7.53
CA LEU A 86 15.66 11.82 -6.70
C LEU A 86 16.27 12.93 -7.55
N ASN A 87 15.96 14.18 -7.20
CA ASN A 87 16.20 15.34 -8.05
C ASN A 87 15.54 15.16 -9.43
N ASP A 88 16.31 15.19 -10.53
CA ASP A 88 15.87 15.04 -11.91
C ASP A 88 15.77 13.58 -12.40
N LYS A 89 16.23 12.61 -11.60
CA LYS A 89 16.32 11.19 -12.02
C LYS A 89 15.14 10.37 -11.52
N CYS A 90 14.47 9.67 -12.44
CA CYS A 90 13.54 8.60 -12.10
C CYS A 90 14.33 7.43 -11.50
N MET A 91 14.21 7.22 -10.20
CA MET A 91 14.89 6.13 -9.49
C MET A 91 14.12 4.81 -9.60
N MET A 92 12.80 4.89 -9.82
CA MET A 92 11.90 3.76 -9.64
C MET A 92 10.53 4.03 -10.28
N THR A 93 9.93 3.00 -10.88
CA THR A 93 8.52 3.03 -11.30
C THR A 93 7.74 2.03 -10.45
N LEU A 94 6.71 2.51 -9.75
CA LEU A 94 5.78 1.73 -8.95
C LEU A 94 4.67 1.23 -9.88
N GLN A 95 4.66 -0.06 -10.18
CA GLN A 95 3.69 -0.71 -11.07
C GLN A 95 2.86 -1.73 -10.28
N GLY A 96 1.54 -1.75 -10.49
CA GLY A 96 0.63 -2.70 -9.82
C GLY A 96 -0.75 -2.16 -9.43
N HIS A 97 -1.06 -0.89 -9.71
CA HIS A 97 -2.43 -0.41 -9.85
C HIS A 97 -2.98 -0.78 -11.24
N THR A 98 -4.31 -0.90 -11.36
CA THR A 98 -4.98 -1.23 -12.64
C THR A 98 -5.68 -0.03 -13.27
N ALA A 99 -5.62 1.14 -12.64
CA ALA A 99 -6.10 2.41 -13.18
C ALA A 99 -5.26 3.59 -12.65
N ALA A 100 -5.55 4.80 -13.13
CA ALA A 100 -4.81 6.02 -12.85
C ALA A 100 -4.52 6.25 -11.35
N VAL A 101 -3.28 6.63 -11.02
CA VAL A 101 -2.88 6.96 -9.65
C VAL A 101 -3.19 8.43 -9.38
N TRP A 102 -4.14 8.67 -8.47
CA TRP A 102 -4.73 9.97 -8.19
C TRP A 102 -4.40 10.55 -6.80
N ALA A 103 -3.74 9.79 -5.94
CA ALA A 103 -3.20 10.30 -4.69
C ALA A 103 -1.82 9.71 -4.43
N VAL A 104 -0.91 10.52 -3.88
CA VAL A 104 0.45 10.07 -3.50
C VAL A 104 0.89 10.74 -2.21
N LYS A 105 1.53 9.98 -1.30
CA LYS A 105 2.23 10.50 -0.10
C LYS A 105 3.49 9.71 0.20
N ILE A 106 4.55 10.39 0.63
CA ILE A 106 5.77 9.78 1.17
C ILE A 106 5.67 9.77 2.70
N LEU A 107 6.09 8.68 3.34
CA LEU A 107 6.31 8.58 4.78
C LEU A 107 7.83 8.62 5.02
N PRO A 108 8.41 9.81 5.28
CA PRO A 108 9.84 10.06 5.08
C PRO A 108 10.77 9.35 6.06
N GLU A 109 10.31 8.94 7.24
CA GLU A 109 11.15 8.28 8.25
C GLU A 109 11.31 6.76 8.02
N GLN A 110 10.45 6.16 7.17
CA GLN A 110 10.37 4.70 7.02
C GLN A 110 10.68 4.21 5.59
N GLY A 111 10.97 5.12 4.66
CA GLY A 111 11.13 4.78 3.23
C GLY A 111 9.86 4.24 2.57
N LEU A 112 8.70 4.45 3.21
CA LEU A 112 7.40 3.98 2.76
C LEU A 112 6.70 5.05 1.91
N MET A 113 5.89 4.60 0.97
CA MET A 113 5.12 5.45 0.07
C MET A 113 3.70 4.92 -0.04
N LEU A 114 2.71 5.80 -0.08
CA LEU A 114 1.31 5.48 -0.32
C LEU A 114 0.88 6.01 -1.69
N THR A 115 0.12 5.21 -2.41
CA THR A 115 -0.57 5.61 -3.66
C THR A 115 -2.05 5.26 -3.55
N GLY A 116 -2.94 6.16 -3.96
CA GLY A 116 -4.37 5.91 -4.11
C GLY A 116 -4.76 6.03 -5.59
N SER A 117 -5.68 5.19 -6.05
CA SER A 117 -5.99 5.05 -7.48
C SER A 117 -7.49 5.06 -7.79
N ALA A 118 -7.80 5.34 -9.05
CA ALA A 118 -9.10 5.08 -9.66
C ALA A 118 -9.49 3.58 -9.67
N ASP A 119 -8.56 2.67 -9.35
CA ASP A 119 -8.88 1.24 -9.14
C ASP A 119 -9.49 0.95 -7.76
N LYS A 120 -9.86 2.00 -7.01
CA LYS A 120 -10.51 1.97 -5.69
C LYS A 120 -9.60 1.45 -4.56
N SER A 121 -8.36 1.07 -4.87
CA SER A 121 -7.38 0.60 -3.90
C SER A 121 -6.38 1.68 -3.49
N ILE A 122 -5.78 1.47 -2.32
CA ILE A 122 -4.57 2.17 -1.88
C ILE A 122 -3.44 1.15 -1.82
N LYS A 123 -2.22 1.52 -2.17
CA LYS A 123 -1.04 0.64 -2.06
C LYS A 123 0.04 1.29 -1.22
N LEU A 124 0.60 0.49 -0.30
CA LEU A 124 1.82 0.79 0.43
C LEU A 124 3.00 0.22 -0.34
N TRP A 125 4.01 1.03 -0.59
CA TRP A 125 5.23 0.63 -1.26
C TRP A 125 6.42 0.80 -0.35
N LYS A 126 7.32 -0.19 -0.37
CA LYS A 126 8.67 -0.10 0.20
C LYS A 126 9.64 -0.36 -0.93
N ALA A 127 10.44 0.66 -1.26
CA ALA A 127 11.48 0.58 -2.29
C ALA A 127 11.04 -0.17 -3.59
N GLY A 128 9.86 0.15 -4.12
CA GLY A 128 9.42 -0.33 -5.44
C GLY A 128 8.50 -1.54 -5.41
N ARG A 129 8.49 -2.27 -4.29
CA ARG A 129 7.57 -3.37 -4.06
C ARG A 129 6.29 -2.86 -3.41
N CYS A 130 5.14 -3.35 -3.88
CA CYS A 130 3.87 -3.23 -3.16
C CYS A 130 3.92 -4.17 -1.95
N GLU A 131 4.06 -3.59 -0.76
CA GLU A 131 4.03 -4.33 0.52
C GLU A 131 2.61 -4.67 0.95
N ARG A 132 1.64 -3.81 0.61
CA ARG A 132 0.24 -3.98 0.99
C ARG A 132 -0.69 -3.27 0.02
N THR A 133 -1.84 -3.88 -0.25
CA THR A 133 -3.00 -3.20 -0.86
C THR A 133 -4.09 -3.09 0.19
N PHE A 134 -4.62 -1.88 0.40
CA PHE A 134 -5.78 -1.62 1.24
C PHE A 134 -7.01 -1.55 0.34
N ASN A 135 -8.00 -2.37 0.65
CA ASN A 135 -9.29 -2.44 -0.04
C ASN A 135 -10.38 -2.00 0.93
N GLY A 136 -11.37 -1.26 0.44
CA GLY A 136 -12.51 -0.84 1.26
C GLY A 136 -13.24 0.39 0.71
N HIS A 137 -12.55 1.26 -0.02
CA HIS A 137 -13.23 2.29 -0.80
C HIS A 137 -14.03 1.65 -1.94
N GLU A 138 -15.23 2.17 -2.18
CA GLU A 138 -16.19 1.65 -3.16
C GLU A 138 -16.15 2.43 -4.49
N ASP A 139 -15.41 3.54 -4.53
CA ASP A 139 -15.02 4.25 -5.76
C ASP A 139 -13.60 4.86 -5.64
N CYS A 140 -13.15 5.53 -6.69
CA CYS A 140 -11.82 6.08 -6.91
C CYS A 140 -11.26 6.87 -5.72
N VAL A 141 -10.04 6.54 -5.29
CA VAL A 141 -9.36 7.23 -4.19
C VAL A 141 -8.69 8.50 -4.71
N ARG A 142 -8.97 9.63 -4.06
CA ARG A 142 -8.61 10.98 -4.52
C ARG A 142 -7.65 11.73 -3.61
N GLY A 143 -7.66 11.43 -2.32
CA GLY A 143 -6.82 12.09 -1.34
C GLY A 143 -6.17 11.10 -0.37
N LEU A 144 -4.96 11.45 0.08
CA LEU A 144 -4.21 10.76 1.12
C LEU A 144 -3.56 11.82 2.01
N ALA A 145 -3.63 11.63 3.33
CA ALA A 145 -2.94 12.48 4.31
C ALA A 145 -2.35 11.63 5.44
N ILE A 146 -1.11 11.93 5.86
CA ILE A 146 -0.44 11.19 6.92
C ILE A 146 -0.89 11.75 8.28
N LEU A 147 -1.34 10.88 9.19
CA LEU A 147 -1.64 11.24 10.58
C LEU A 147 -0.43 10.99 11.50
N SER A 148 0.32 9.92 11.21
CA SER A 148 1.51 9.52 11.96
C SER A 148 2.31 8.48 11.19
N ASP A 149 3.46 8.12 11.72
CA ASP A 149 4.29 6.98 11.32
C ASP A 149 3.56 5.63 11.21
N THR A 150 2.36 5.47 11.78
CA THR A 150 1.59 4.21 11.72
C THR A 150 0.17 4.36 11.18
N GLU A 151 -0.27 5.59 10.88
CA GLU A 151 -1.65 5.89 10.50
C GLU A 151 -1.75 6.92 9.39
N PHE A 152 -2.73 6.76 8.51
CA PHE A 152 -3.06 7.74 7.47
C PHE A 152 -4.57 7.82 7.25
N LEU A 153 -5.01 8.90 6.60
CA LEU A 153 -6.36 9.11 6.11
C LEU A 153 -6.38 9.00 4.59
N SER A 154 -7.49 8.49 4.05
CA SER A 154 -7.83 8.57 2.63
C SER A 154 -9.23 9.14 2.43
N CYS A 155 -9.48 9.76 1.30
CA CYS A 155 -10.81 10.17 0.85
C CYS A 155 -11.02 9.80 -0.62
N ALA A 156 -12.27 9.55 -1.01
CA ALA A 156 -12.61 9.01 -2.32
C ALA A 156 -13.89 9.61 -2.90
N ASN A 157 -14.17 9.23 -4.15
CA ASN A 157 -15.44 9.53 -4.79
C ASN A 157 -16.64 8.85 -4.11
N ASP A 158 -16.46 7.81 -3.28
CA ASP A 158 -17.53 7.17 -2.50
C ASP A 158 -18.07 8.04 -1.34
N ALA A 159 -17.78 9.34 -1.32
CA ALA A 159 -18.14 10.28 -0.25
C ALA A 159 -17.66 9.88 1.17
N SER A 160 -16.78 8.88 1.30
CA SER A 160 -16.22 8.43 2.58
C SER A 160 -14.79 8.91 2.81
N ILE A 161 -14.47 9.15 4.08
CA ILE A 161 -13.09 9.28 4.56
C ILE A 161 -12.79 8.05 5.42
N ARG A 162 -11.61 7.46 5.25
CA ARG A 162 -11.19 6.28 6.00
C ARG A 162 -9.87 6.54 6.71
N ARG A 163 -9.78 6.19 8.00
CA ARG A 163 -8.54 6.16 8.78
C ARG A 163 -8.00 4.75 8.79
N TRP A 164 -6.76 4.60 8.36
CA TRP A 164 -6.07 3.32 8.23
C TRP A 164 -4.90 3.25 9.18
N GLN A 165 -4.64 2.05 9.71
CA GLN A 165 -3.32 1.68 10.18
C GLN A 165 -2.50 1.12 9.01
N ILE A 166 -1.20 1.40 8.96
CA ILE A 166 -0.30 0.88 7.90
C ILE A 166 -0.33 -0.65 7.80
N SER A 167 -0.71 -1.36 8.86
CA SER A 167 -0.92 -2.82 8.93
C SER A 167 -1.97 -3.37 7.96
N GLY A 168 -2.90 -2.53 7.47
CA GLY A 168 -4.04 -2.93 6.64
C GLY A 168 -5.40 -2.66 7.27
N GLU A 169 -5.45 -2.43 8.58
CA GLU A 169 -6.70 -2.25 9.31
C GLU A 169 -7.36 -0.89 9.03
N CYS A 170 -8.67 -0.92 8.73
CA CYS A 170 -9.50 0.28 8.64
C CYS A 170 -10.01 0.62 10.04
N LEU A 171 -9.38 1.58 10.71
CA LEU A 171 -9.64 1.95 12.10
C LEU A 171 -10.94 2.73 12.30
N GLN A 172 -11.35 3.52 11.30
CA GLN A 172 -12.54 4.37 11.36
C GLN A 172 -12.99 4.78 9.96
N ASN A 173 -14.31 4.83 9.74
CA ASN A 173 -14.92 5.55 8.61
C ASN A 173 -15.53 6.87 9.12
N TYR A 174 -15.48 7.92 8.31
CA TYR A 174 -16.21 9.17 8.52
C TYR A 174 -17.07 9.46 7.31
N TYR A 175 -18.29 9.91 7.57
CA TYR A 175 -19.29 10.26 6.58
C TYR A 175 -19.82 11.66 6.87
N GLY A 176 -20.22 12.37 5.83
CA GLY A 176 -20.77 13.72 5.97
C GLY A 176 -20.78 14.48 4.66
N HIS A 177 -19.72 14.35 3.85
CA HIS A 177 -19.79 14.70 2.43
C HIS A 177 -20.87 13.88 1.74
N THR A 178 -21.47 14.50 0.73
CA THR A 178 -22.68 14.00 0.07
C THR A 178 -22.45 13.65 -1.40
N ASN A 179 -21.19 13.79 -1.82
CA ASN A 179 -20.70 13.64 -3.17
C ASN A 179 -19.17 13.47 -3.10
N TYR A 180 -18.50 13.37 -4.25
CA TYR A 180 -17.09 13.03 -4.38
C TYR A 180 -16.18 13.93 -3.52
N ILE A 181 -15.28 13.32 -2.74
CA ILE A 181 -14.27 14.05 -1.96
C ILE A 181 -12.98 14.09 -2.77
N TYR A 182 -12.47 15.29 -3.03
CA TYR A 182 -11.34 15.53 -3.92
C TYR A 182 -10.02 15.75 -3.21
N SER A 183 -10.05 16.20 -1.95
CA SER A 183 -8.84 16.54 -1.22
C SER A 183 -9.02 16.35 0.28
N ILE A 184 -7.91 16.07 0.96
CA ILE A 184 -7.82 15.88 2.41
C ILE A 184 -6.47 16.40 2.90
N SER A 185 -6.48 17.14 4.01
CA SER A 185 -5.29 17.72 4.64
C SER A 185 -5.41 17.63 6.17
N VAL A 186 -4.31 17.37 6.87
CA VAL A 186 -4.28 17.15 8.34
C VAL A 186 -3.69 18.37 9.02
N PHE A 187 -4.23 18.75 10.18
CA PHE A 187 -3.67 19.85 10.96
C PHE A 187 -2.32 19.47 11.60
N PRO A 188 -1.32 20.38 11.59
CA PRO A 188 -0.08 20.17 12.31
C PRO A 188 -0.31 19.80 13.78
N HIS A 189 0.43 18.81 14.26
CA HIS A 189 0.49 18.38 15.68
C HIS A 189 -0.79 17.79 16.31
N CYS A 190 -1.87 17.58 15.56
CA CYS A 190 -3.06 16.86 16.06
C CYS A 190 -3.60 15.83 15.05
N LYS A 191 -4.76 15.23 15.36
CA LYS A 191 -5.45 14.26 14.48
C LYS A 191 -6.69 14.85 13.77
N ASP A 192 -6.91 16.15 13.93
CA ASP A 192 -7.99 16.86 13.23
C ASP A 192 -7.58 17.07 11.77
N PHE A 193 -8.56 17.19 10.88
CA PHE A 193 -8.31 17.28 9.43
C PHE A 193 -9.40 18.06 8.71
N VAL A 194 -9.15 18.36 7.44
CA VAL A 194 -10.08 19.06 6.55
C VAL A 194 -10.23 18.31 5.25
N THR A 195 -11.43 18.39 4.63
CA THR A 195 -11.72 17.77 3.34
C THR A 195 -12.52 18.71 2.44
N THR A 196 -12.38 18.53 1.12
CA THR A 196 -13.14 19.30 0.12
C THR A 196 -13.72 18.40 -0.96
N GLY A 197 -14.87 18.76 -1.54
CA GLY A 197 -15.57 17.91 -2.51
C GLY A 197 -16.44 18.62 -3.55
N GLU A 198 -17.11 17.79 -4.35
CA GLU A 198 -18.11 18.17 -5.36
C GLU A 198 -19.41 18.70 -4.74
N ASP A 199 -19.64 18.45 -3.44
CA ASP A 199 -20.76 19.03 -2.67
C ASP A 199 -20.56 20.52 -2.33
N ARG A 200 -19.72 21.24 -3.08
CA ARG A 200 -19.40 22.66 -2.88
C ARG A 200 -18.89 23.02 -1.48
N SER A 201 -18.36 22.05 -0.71
CA SER A 201 -18.00 22.27 0.69
C SER A 201 -16.51 22.07 1.02
N LEU A 202 -16.02 22.89 1.94
CA LEU A 202 -14.92 22.58 2.86
C LEU A 202 -15.55 22.08 4.16
N ARG A 203 -15.03 20.97 4.71
CA ARG A 203 -15.45 20.43 5.99
C ARG A 203 -14.27 20.35 6.94
N ILE A 204 -14.49 20.81 8.17
CA ILE A 204 -13.50 20.79 9.24
C ILE A 204 -13.90 19.69 10.23
N TRP A 205 -13.02 18.71 10.40
CA TRP A 205 -13.23 17.53 11.22
C TRP A 205 -12.42 17.65 12.51
N LYS A 206 -13.11 17.79 13.65
CA LYS A 206 -12.47 17.87 14.97
C LYS A 206 -12.90 16.64 15.78
N ARG A 207 -11.91 15.89 16.29
CA ARG A 207 -12.11 14.66 17.10
C ARG A 207 -12.96 13.56 16.44
N GLY A 208 -12.98 13.52 15.11
CA GLY A 208 -13.75 12.56 14.32
C GLY A 208 -15.17 13.01 13.92
N GLU A 209 -15.64 14.14 14.43
CA GLU A 209 -16.93 14.73 14.07
C GLU A 209 -16.76 15.89 13.06
N CYS A 210 -17.75 16.07 12.19
CA CYS A 210 -17.79 17.22 11.28
C CYS A 210 -18.22 18.47 12.06
N ALA A 211 -17.25 19.29 12.47
CA ALA A 211 -17.45 20.40 13.41
C ALA A 211 -17.88 21.71 12.74
N GLN A 212 -17.61 21.88 11.45
CA GLN A 212 -18.02 23.05 10.66
C GLN A 212 -18.06 22.72 9.16
N ILE A 213 -19.05 23.27 8.45
CA ILE A 213 -19.23 23.09 7.00
C ILE A 213 -19.30 24.47 6.31
N ILE A 214 -18.29 24.80 5.51
CA ILE A 214 -18.21 26.06 4.74
C ILE A 214 -18.55 25.76 3.29
N ARG A 215 -19.62 26.38 2.75
CA ARG A 215 -20.04 26.26 1.35
C ARG A 215 -19.41 27.34 0.48
N PHE A 216 -19.21 27.03 -0.80
CA PHE A 216 -18.57 27.90 -1.78
C PHE A 216 -19.55 28.29 -2.91
N PRO A 217 -19.39 29.48 -3.52
CA PRO A 217 -20.14 29.87 -4.71
C PRO A 217 -19.70 29.13 -5.99
N ALA A 218 -18.79 28.16 -5.88
CA ALA A 218 -18.22 27.37 -6.96
C ALA A 218 -18.81 25.95 -6.97
N GLN A 219 -18.88 25.32 -8.15
CA GLN A 219 -19.43 23.96 -8.31
C GLN A 219 -18.59 22.87 -7.63
N SER A 220 -17.26 22.98 -7.69
CA SER A 220 -16.35 21.94 -7.18
C SER A 220 -15.27 22.56 -6.32
N VAL A 221 -15.04 22.01 -5.12
CA VAL A 221 -13.95 22.43 -4.24
C VAL A 221 -12.81 21.40 -4.36
N TRP A 222 -11.90 21.67 -5.30
CA TRP A 222 -10.95 20.68 -5.82
C TRP A 222 -9.80 20.34 -4.87
N SER A 223 -9.30 21.32 -4.11
CA SER A 223 -8.08 21.14 -3.31
C SER A 223 -8.12 21.90 -2.00
N CYS A 224 -7.49 21.34 -0.97
CA CYS A 224 -7.19 22.05 0.28
C CYS A 224 -5.79 21.74 0.79
N CYS A 225 -5.22 22.68 1.53
CA CYS A 225 -4.02 22.46 2.34
C CYS A 225 -4.09 23.27 3.63
N VAL A 226 -3.75 22.65 4.75
CA VAL A 226 -3.49 23.36 6.01
C VAL A 226 -2.07 23.94 5.99
N LEU A 227 -1.90 25.14 6.55
CA LEU A 227 -0.60 25.79 6.75
C LEU A 227 -0.12 25.62 8.20
N ASP A 228 1.18 25.83 8.46
CA ASP A 228 1.78 25.70 9.80
C ASP A 228 1.11 26.60 10.88
N ASN A 229 0.48 27.71 10.47
CA ASN A 229 -0.24 28.64 11.34
C ASN A 229 -1.72 28.26 11.62
N GLY A 230 -2.14 27.06 11.17
CA GLY A 230 -3.50 26.54 11.32
C GLY A 230 -4.53 27.07 10.33
N ASP A 231 -4.17 27.94 9.38
CA ASP A 231 -5.05 28.38 8.31
C ASP A 231 -5.30 27.28 7.28
N ILE A 232 -6.46 27.32 6.65
CA ILE A 232 -6.89 26.40 5.59
C ILE A 232 -6.92 27.16 4.27
N VAL A 233 -6.09 26.76 3.32
CA VAL A 233 -6.13 27.27 1.94
C VAL A 233 -6.98 26.33 1.09
N VAL A 234 -7.89 26.88 0.29
CA VAL A 234 -8.83 26.12 -0.54
C VAL A 234 -8.84 26.62 -1.98
N GLY A 235 -8.77 25.70 -2.94
CA GLY A 235 -8.83 25.96 -4.37
C GLY A 235 -10.09 25.37 -4.99
N ALA A 236 -10.85 26.19 -5.72
CA ALA A 236 -12.16 25.83 -6.26
C ALA A 236 -12.24 25.95 -7.80
N SER A 237 -13.39 25.58 -8.36
CA SER A 237 -13.65 25.59 -9.81
C SER A 237 -13.77 26.98 -10.44
N ASP A 238 -13.94 28.02 -9.64
CA ASP A 238 -14.02 29.43 -10.06
C ASP A 238 -12.64 30.09 -10.27
N GLY A 239 -11.55 29.36 -10.05
CA GLY A 239 -10.18 29.89 -10.17
C GLY A 239 -9.72 30.73 -8.97
N ILE A 240 -10.60 30.95 -7.98
CA ILE A 240 -10.30 31.74 -6.79
C ILE A 240 -9.78 30.82 -5.68
N ILE A 241 -8.68 31.23 -5.05
CA ILE A 241 -8.16 30.60 -3.84
C ILE A 241 -8.74 31.34 -2.65
N ARG A 242 -9.29 30.64 -1.66
CA ARG A 242 -9.81 31.27 -0.43
C ARG A 242 -9.08 30.72 0.78
N VAL A 243 -8.65 31.60 1.67
CA VAL A 243 -7.96 31.25 2.91
C VAL A 243 -8.94 31.42 4.07
N PHE A 244 -9.01 30.44 4.96
CA PHE A 244 -9.83 30.47 6.16
C PHE A 244 -8.98 30.35 7.41
N THR A 245 -9.34 31.09 8.46
CA THR A 245 -8.59 31.12 9.72
C THR A 245 -9.52 30.99 10.93
N GLU A 246 -9.02 30.36 11.99
CA GLU A 246 -9.64 30.35 13.32
C GLU A 246 -9.34 31.66 14.10
N SER A 247 -8.36 32.44 13.62
CA SER A 247 -7.83 33.63 14.27
C SER A 247 -8.66 34.90 14.01
N LEU A 248 -9.28 35.45 15.05
CA LEU A 248 -10.06 36.69 14.95
C LEU A 248 -9.24 37.86 14.38
N GLU A 249 -7.97 38.00 14.78
CA GLU A 249 -7.04 39.05 14.30
C GLU A 249 -6.68 38.95 12.80
N ARG A 250 -6.92 37.79 12.18
CA ARG A 250 -6.61 37.50 10.77
C ARG A 250 -7.87 37.27 9.94
N THR A 251 -9.04 37.51 10.52
CA THR A 251 -10.33 37.41 9.81
C THR A 251 -10.45 38.58 8.83
N ALA A 252 -11.06 38.34 7.67
CA ALA A 252 -11.28 39.38 6.65
C ALA A 252 -12.17 40.52 7.17
N SER A 253 -12.20 41.63 6.43
CA SER A 253 -13.13 42.73 6.72
C SER A 253 -14.60 42.27 6.64
N ALA A 254 -15.49 43.02 7.30
CA ALA A 254 -16.93 42.73 7.25
C ALA A 254 -17.46 42.84 5.81
N GLU A 255 -16.90 43.76 5.02
CA GLU A 255 -17.19 43.98 3.62
C GLU A 255 -16.81 42.78 2.75
N GLU A 256 -15.63 42.19 2.95
CA GLU A 256 -15.17 40.99 2.22
C GLU A 256 -15.98 39.74 2.60
N ILE A 257 -16.30 39.57 3.89
CA ILE A 257 -17.15 38.46 4.34
C ILE A 257 -18.54 38.59 3.72
N GLN A 258 -19.13 39.79 3.74
CA GLN A 258 -20.43 40.04 3.14
C GLN A 258 -20.40 39.86 1.61
N ALA A 259 -19.30 40.22 0.93
CA ALA A 259 -19.13 39.96 -0.49
C ALA A 259 -19.15 38.45 -0.80
N PHE A 260 -18.42 37.64 -0.03
CA PHE A 260 -18.42 36.19 -0.17
C PHE A 260 -19.80 35.56 0.14
N GLU A 261 -20.50 36.04 1.18
CA GLU A 261 -21.88 35.61 1.46
C GLU A 261 -22.84 36.00 0.35
N ASN A 262 -22.67 37.19 -0.26
CA ASN A 262 -23.49 37.63 -1.39
C ASN A 262 -23.26 36.74 -2.62
N GLU A 263 -22.01 36.43 -2.98
CA GLU A 263 -21.67 35.46 -4.03
C GLU A 263 -22.34 34.10 -3.77
N LEU A 264 -22.17 33.57 -2.56
CA LEU A 264 -22.74 32.28 -2.16
C LEU A 264 -24.27 32.27 -2.20
N SER A 265 -24.92 33.38 -1.82
CA SER A 265 -26.38 33.52 -1.84
C SER A 265 -26.98 33.58 -3.25
N GLN A 266 -26.18 33.98 -4.24
CA GLN A 266 -26.55 34.07 -5.66
C GLN A 266 -26.11 32.84 -6.46
N ALA A 267 -25.26 31.99 -5.89
CA ALA A 267 -24.74 30.80 -6.55
C ALA A 267 -25.87 29.82 -6.90
N THR A 268 -25.77 29.22 -8.08
CA THR A 268 -26.69 28.18 -8.54
C THR A 268 -26.44 26.88 -7.79
N VAL A 269 -27.51 26.27 -7.28
CA VAL A 269 -27.49 24.97 -6.61
C VAL A 269 -28.15 23.94 -7.52
N ASP A 270 -27.40 22.92 -7.93
CA ASP A 270 -27.97 21.70 -8.51
C ASP A 270 -28.43 20.78 -7.36
N PRO A 271 -29.73 20.39 -7.30
CA PRO A 271 -30.23 19.49 -6.28
C PRO A 271 -29.48 18.15 -6.23
N LYS A 272 -29.04 17.65 -7.39
CA LYS A 272 -28.40 16.33 -7.54
C LYS A 272 -26.99 16.30 -6.94
N THR A 273 -26.26 17.41 -6.97
CA THR A 273 -24.89 17.49 -6.44
C THR A 273 -24.85 17.89 -4.96
N SER A 274 -25.92 18.49 -4.45
CA SER A 274 -25.96 19.16 -3.14
C SER A 274 -26.77 18.43 -2.05
N ASP A 275 -27.08 17.14 -2.23
CA ASP A 275 -27.80 16.26 -1.27
C ASP A 275 -29.28 16.62 -1.03
N LEU A 276 -29.89 17.34 -1.97
CA LEU A 276 -31.25 17.86 -1.81
C LEU A 276 -32.34 16.91 -2.29
N GLY A 277 -31.98 15.88 -3.06
CA GLY A 277 -32.90 14.88 -3.59
C GLY A 277 -33.85 15.41 -4.67
N ASP A 278 -34.90 14.65 -4.96
CA ASP A 278 -35.99 15.10 -5.83
C ASP A 278 -36.87 16.12 -5.10
N ILE A 279 -36.88 17.36 -5.60
CA ILE A 279 -37.62 18.46 -4.99
C ILE A 279 -38.98 18.62 -5.67
N ASN A 280 -40.07 18.22 -5.00
CA ASN A 280 -41.37 18.78 -5.33
C ASN A 280 -41.45 20.22 -4.81
N ALA A 281 -41.27 21.19 -5.71
CA ALA A 281 -41.23 22.58 -5.30
C ALA A 281 -42.55 23.06 -4.69
N ASP A 282 -43.69 22.44 -5.04
CA ASP A 282 -45.02 22.88 -4.59
C ASP A 282 -45.32 22.58 -3.12
N ASP A 283 -44.63 21.61 -2.52
CA ASP A 283 -44.78 21.24 -1.10
C ASP A 283 -43.79 21.98 -0.17
N LEU A 284 -42.97 22.90 -0.71
CA LEU A 284 -41.89 23.54 0.04
C LEU A 284 -42.38 24.63 1.00
N PRO A 285 -41.82 24.70 2.23
CA PRO A 285 -42.16 25.72 3.22
C PRO A 285 -41.74 27.14 2.79
N GLY A 286 -42.42 28.15 3.34
CA GLY A 286 -42.07 29.55 3.19
C GLY A 286 -41.01 30.02 4.18
N ARG A 287 -40.59 31.29 4.04
CA ARG A 287 -39.50 31.90 4.82
C ARG A 287 -39.74 31.94 6.33
N GLU A 288 -40.98 31.80 6.79
CA GLU A 288 -41.32 31.71 8.21
C GLU A 288 -40.61 30.55 8.94
N HIS A 289 -40.32 29.45 8.23
CA HIS A 289 -39.62 28.29 8.79
C HIS A 289 -38.15 28.58 9.13
N LEU A 290 -37.54 29.65 8.57
CA LEU A 290 -36.19 30.08 8.95
C LEU A 290 -36.12 30.75 10.34
N LYS A 291 -37.27 30.96 11.01
CA LYS A 291 -37.31 31.46 12.39
C LYS A 291 -37.00 30.37 13.42
N GLU A 292 -37.22 29.12 13.06
CA GLU A 292 -36.85 27.98 13.89
C GLU A 292 -35.34 27.72 13.76
N PRO A 293 -34.60 27.58 14.86
CA PRO A 293 -33.18 27.25 14.81
C PRO A 293 -32.97 25.83 14.26
N GLY A 294 -31.87 25.63 13.52
CA GLY A 294 -31.42 24.30 13.15
C GLY A 294 -30.87 23.52 14.35
N THR A 295 -30.90 22.19 14.25
CA THR A 295 -30.49 21.27 15.32
C THR A 295 -29.03 20.83 15.22
N ARG A 296 -28.42 20.91 14.04
CA ARG A 296 -27.04 20.47 13.78
C ARG A 296 -26.34 21.31 12.71
N GLU A 297 -25.02 21.32 12.78
CA GLU A 297 -24.16 22.00 11.80
C GLU A 297 -24.41 21.44 10.39
N GLY A 298 -24.49 22.34 9.41
CA GLY A 298 -24.73 21.95 8.03
C GLY A 298 -26.11 21.40 7.71
N GLN A 299 -27.08 21.47 8.64
CA GLN A 299 -28.48 21.14 8.32
C GLN A 299 -28.95 22.04 7.18
N THR A 300 -29.50 21.45 6.12
CA THR A 300 -30.04 22.20 4.98
C THR A 300 -31.56 22.35 5.10
N ARG A 301 -32.10 23.50 4.68
CA ARG A 301 -33.53 23.71 4.43
C ARG A 301 -33.75 24.31 3.05
N LEU A 302 -34.82 23.89 2.40
CA LEU A 302 -35.31 24.46 1.14
C LEU A 302 -36.50 25.35 1.44
N ILE A 303 -36.50 26.55 0.87
CA ILE A 303 -37.52 27.56 1.10
C ILE A 303 -38.06 28.02 -0.25
N ARG A 304 -39.39 28.02 -0.41
CA ARG A 304 -40.05 28.67 -1.55
C ARG A 304 -40.27 30.15 -1.22
N ASP A 305 -39.63 31.03 -1.98
CA ASP A 305 -39.80 32.48 -1.89
C ASP A 305 -40.02 33.08 -3.28
N ASN A 306 -41.09 33.86 -3.45
CA ASN A 306 -41.39 34.59 -4.68
C ASN A 306 -41.31 33.75 -5.99
N GLY A 307 -41.68 32.47 -5.93
CA GLY A 307 -41.65 31.54 -7.05
C GLY A 307 -40.28 30.89 -7.34
N LYS A 308 -39.26 31.20 -6.55
CA LYS A 308 -37.93 30.56 -6.58
C LYS A 308 -37.79 29.57 -5.41
N VAL A 309 -36.87 28.62 -5.55
CA VAL A 309 -36.45 27.73 -4.47
C VAL A 309 -35.07 28.18 -3.99
N GLU A 310 -34.97 28.55 -2.72
CA GLU A 310 -33.74 29.00 -2.07
C GLU A 310 -33.23 27.92 -1.11
N ALA A 311 -31.93 27.63 -1.14
CA ALA A 311 -31.30 26.70 -0.21
C ALA A 311 -30.63 27.47 0.94
N TYR A 312 -30.84 27.01 2.18
CA TYR A 312 -30.27 27.58 3.39
C TYR A 312 -29.54 26.51 4.20
N GLN A 313 -28.42 26.87 4.83
CA GLN A 313 -27.66 26.01 5.74
C GLN A 313 -27.63 26.60 7.16
N TRP A 314 -27.82 25.78 8.18
CA TRP A 314 -27.63 26.19 9.57
C TRP A 314 -26.14 26.23 9.94
N SER A 315 -25.70 27.37 10.51
CA SER A 315 -24.40 27.53 11.18
C SER A 315 -24.63 27.52 12.68
N VAL A 316 -24.19 26.46 13.37
CA VAL A 316 -24.29 26.35 14.83
C VAL A 316 -23.42 27.41 15.51
N SER A 317 -22.26 27.72 14.94
CA SER A 317 -21.34 28.74 15.46
C SER A 317 -21.88 30.17 15.41
N GLU A 318 -22.83 30.45 14.51
CA GLU A 318 -23.40 31.80 14.34
C GLU A 318 -24.87 31.88 14.77
N GLY A 319 -25.52 30.74 15.03
CA GLY A 319 -26.93 30.69 15.44
C GLY A 319 -27.90 31.19 14.38
N ARG A 320 -27.57 31.06 13.09
CA ARG A 320 -28.39 31.55 11.97
C ARG A 320 -28.43 30.58 10.77
N TRP A 321 -29.48 30.75 9.95
CA TRP A 321 -29.54 30.21 8.60
C TRP A 321 -28.80 31.12 7.63
N ILE A 322 -27.85 30.56 6.88
CA ILE A 322 -27.08 31.22 5.82
C ILE A 322 -27.65 30.76 4.47
N LYS A 323 -27.93 31.69 3.55
CA LYS A 323 -28.38 31.32 2.20
C LYS A 323 -27.21 30.78 1.39
N ILE A 324 -27.32 29.55 0.88
CA ILE A 324 -26.26 28.83 0.15
C ILE A 324 -26.52 28.67 -1.35
N GLY A 325 -27.52 29.42 -1.85
CA GLY A 325 -27.78 29.62 -3.27
C GLY A 325 -29.26 29.55 -3.67
N GLU A 326 -29.51 29.67 -4.98
CA GLU A 326 -30.80 29.45 -5.63
C GLU A 326 -30.80 28.07 -6.31
N VAL A 327 -31.81 27.25 -6.05
CA VAL A 327 -31.94 25.90 -6.60
C VAL A 327 -32.63 25.96 -7.95
N VAL A 328 -31.96 25.45 -8.99
CA VAL A 328 -32.51 25.39 -10.35
C VAL A 328 -32.81 23.96 -10.75
N GLY A 329 -33.76 23.77 -11.67
CA GLY A 329 -34.11 22.46 -12.21
C GLY A 329 -35.31 21.76 -11.55
N SER A 330 -36.03 22.42 -10.63
CA SER A 330 -37.27 21.89 -10.03
C SER A 330 -38.51 21.95 -10.94
N SER A 331 -38.33 22.29 -12.22
CA SER A 331 -39.40 22.38 -13.21
C SER A 331 -39.61 21.01 -13.85
N GLY A 332 -40.72 20.35 -13.52
CA GLY A 332 -40.94 18.95 -13.88
C GLY A 332 -40.82 18.64 -15.38
N ALA A 333 -39.91 17.73 -15.73
CA ALA A 333 -39.90 17.02 -17.00
C ALA A 333 -39.26 15.64 -16.84
N THR A 334 -39.92 14.63 -17.40
CA THR A 334 -39.44 13.26 -17.58
C THR A 334 -38.03 13.21 -18.22
N GLN A 335 -37.01 12.85 -17.44
CA GLN A 335 -35.74 12.34 -17.97
C GLN A 335 -35.27 11.13 -17.14
N GLN A 336 -35.16 9.99 -17.82
CA GLN A 336 -34.55 8.79 -17.25
C GLN A 336 -33.07 9.06 -16.97
N THR A 337 -32.74 9.24 -15.69
CA THR A 337 -31.41 8.97 -15.15
C THR A 337 -31.53 7.78 -14.21
N SER A 338 -30.42 7.11 -13.87
CA SER A 338 -30.38 5.77 -13.26
C SER A 338 -30.97 5.62 -11.85
N GLY A 339 -31.65 6.65 -11.33
CA GLY A 339 -32.47 6.57 -10.11
C GLY A 339 -31.72 6.49 -8.79
N ARG A 340 -30.38 6.40 -8.79
CA ARG A 340 -29.59 6.10 -7.59
C ARG A 340 -29.07 7.33 -6.85
N VAL A 341 -29.10 7.23 -5.52
CA VAL A 341 -28.64 8.21 -4.53
C VAL A 341 -27.48 7.61 -3.75
N LEU A 342 -26.39 8.36 -3.56
CA LEU A 342 -25.20 7.92 -2.82
C LEU A 342 -25.40 8.12 -1.31
N PHE A 343 -25.22 7.06 -0.51
CA PHE A 343 -25.26 7.12 0.94
C PHE A 343 -24.24 6.16 1.58
N GLU A 344 -23.46 6.65 2.55
CA GLU A 344 -22.41 5.88 3.28
C GLU A 344 -21.42 5.08 2.42
N GLY A 345 -21.20 5.50 1.16
CA GLY A 345 -20.31 4.83 0.21
C GLY A 345 -20.99 3.94 -0.82
N LYS A 346 -22.31 3.82 -0.78
CA LYS A 346 -23.10 2.96 -1.68
C LYS A 346 -24.16 3.74 -2.44
N GLU A 347 -24.34 3.40 -3.71
CA GLU A 347 -25.48 3.85 -4.49
C GLU A 347 -26.72 3.00 -4.15
N TYR A 348 -27.83 3.67 -3.88
CA TYR A 348 -29.13 3.06 -3.57
C TYR A 348 -30.21 3.64 -4.46
N ASP A 349 -31.16 2.82 -4.95
CA ASP A 349 -32.27 3.34 -5.75
C ASP A 349 -33.15 4.35 -4.98
N TYR A 350 -33.16 4.29 -3.64
CA TYR A 350 -33.80 5.28 -2.77
C TYR A 350 -33.01 5.48 -1.47
N VAL A 351 -33.00 6.71 -0.93
CA VAL A 351 -32.51 7.01 0.42
C VAL A 351 -33.53 7.90 1.12
N PHE A 352 -34.44 7.27 1.86
CA PHE A 352 -35.52 7.95 2.57
C PHE A 352 -35.01 8.66 3.82
N THR A 353 -35.78 9.66 4.28
CA THR A 353 -35.58 10.27 5.61
C THR A 353 -36.75 9.85 6.48
N ILE A 354 -36.46 9.20 7.61
CA ILE A 354 -37.44 8.65 8.54
C ILE A 354 -37.33 9.44 9.85
N ASP A 355 -38.39 10.20 10.15
CA ASP A 355 -38.55 10.90 11.42
C ASP A 355 -39.32 10.00 12.38
N VAL A 356 -38.68 9.59 13.49
CA VAL A 356 -39.27 8.63 14.44
C VAL A 356 -40.28 9.32 15.39
N ASN A 357 -40.13 10.63 15.58
CA ASN A 357 -40.98 11.47 16.43
C ASN A 357 -40.99 12.91 15.85
N GLU A 358 -42.05 13.70 16.09
CA GLU A 358 -42.16 15.11 15.62
C GLU A 358 -41.01 16.03 16.09
N ASN A 359 -40.33 15.67 17.19
CA ASN A 359 -39.15 16.37 17.72
C ASN A 359 -37.91 15.45 17.84
N GLY A 360 -37.93 14.30 17.15
CA GLY A 360 -36.87 13.29 17.22
C GLY A 360 -35.76 13.50 16.18
N PRO A 361 -34.64 12.77 16.29
CA PRO A 361 -33.64 12.73 15.24
C PRO A 361 -34.19 12.04 13.97
N SER A 362 -33.95 12.67 12.82
CA SER A 362 -34.19 12.09 11.49
C SER A 362 -33.10 11.09 11.13
N TYR A 363 -33.47 9.91 10.64
CA TYR A 363 -32.52 8.88 10.19
C TYR A 363 -32.65 8.64 8.67
N LYS A 364 -31.54 8.29 8.02
CA LYS A 364 -31.54 7.94 6.59
C LYS A 364 -31.72 6.43 6.41
N LEU A 365 -32.69 6.05 5.58
CA LEU A 365 -33.00 4.67 5.23
C LEU A 365 -32.66 4.43 3.75
N PRO A 366 -31.49 3.84 3.44
CA PRO A 366 -31.13 3.44 2.09
C PRO A 366 -31.83 2.13 1.68
N TYR A 367 -32.28 2.03 0.44
CA TYR A 367 -33.03 0.89 -0.11
C TYR A 367 -32.81 0.76 -1.64
N ASN A 368 -32.52 -0.45 -2.14
CA ASN A 368 -32.63 -0.75 -3.57
C ASN A 368 -33.94 -1.44 -3.89
N ILE A 369 -34.42 -1.30 -5.13
CA ILE A 369 -35.61 -1.99 -5.65
C ILE A 369 -35.43 -3.52 -5.60
N SER A 370 -34.19 -4.01 -5.58
CA SER A 370 -33.83 -5.42 -5.42
C SER A 370 -33.87 -5.95 -3.98
N ASP A 371 -33.94 -5.08 -2.98
CA ASP A 371 -33.80 -5.45 -1.58
C ASP A 371 -35.16 -5.77 -0.96
N ASP A 372 -35.22 -6.68 0.02
CA ASP A 372 -36.47 -6.96 0.73
C ASP A 372 -36.83 -5.80 1.69
N PRO A 373 -38.05 -5.22 1.61
CA PRO A 373 -38.43 -4.08 2.45
C PRO A 373 -38.46 -4.39 3.95
N TRP A 374 -38.81 -5.62 4.35
CA TRP A 374 -38.92 -6.01 5.74
C TRP A 374 -37.54 -6.22 6.37
N LEU A 375 -36.63 -6.88 5.65
CA LEU A 375 -35.24 -7.02 6.04
C LEU A 375 -34.54 -5.66 6.08
N THR A 376 -34.81 -4.76 5.11
CA THR A 376 -34.25 -3.41 5.10
C THR A 376 -34.77 -2.58 6.29
N ALA A 377 -36.08 -2.60 6.56
CA ALA A 377 -36.67 -1.95 7.71
C ALA A 377 -36.13 -2.49 9.04
N TYR A 378 -35.96 -3.82 9.17
CA TYR A 378 -35.37 -4.46 10.34
C TYR A 378 -33.92 -4.02 10.57
N ASN A 379 -33.08 -4.09 9.52
CA ASN A 379 -31.69 -3.65 9.57
C ASN A 379 -31.57 -2.16 9.90
N PHE A 380 -32.46 -1.32 9.35
CA PHE A 380 -32.54 0.11 9.64
C PHE A 380 -32.88 0.37 11.11
N LEU A 381 -33.88 -0.32 11.68
CA LEU A 381 -34.24 -0.14 13.09
C LEU A 381 -33.10 -0.60 14.01
N GLN A 382 -32.51 -1.77 13.72
CA GLN A 382 -31.40 -2.31 14.50
C GLN A 382 -30.15 -1.40 14.45
N LYS A 383 -29.79 -0.88 13.27
CA LYS A 383 -28.64 0.01 13.09
C LYS A 383 -28.77 1.32 13.90
N ASN A 384 -29.99 1.82 14.04
CA ASN A 384 -30.27 3.11 14.67
C ASN A 384 -30.77 2.99 16.13
N ASP A 385 -30.73 1.78 16.71
CA ASP A 385 -31.25 1.43 18.04
C ASP A 385 -32.70 1.86 18.28
N LEU A 386 -33.53 1.69 17.24
CA LEU A 386 -34.94 2.07 17.22
C LEU A 386 -35.84 0.89 17.61
N ASN A 387 -36.97 1.20 18.26
CA ASN A 387 -37.87 0.19 18.77
C ASN A 387 -38.48 -0.66 17.64
N ALA A 388 -38.33 -1.99 17.75
CA ALA A 388 -38.84 -2.98 16.80
C ALA A 388 -40.35 -2.87 16.50
N MET A 389 -41.15 -2.24 17.37
CA MET A 389 -42.57 -1.97 17.10
C MET A 389 -42.81 -1.10 15.85
N PHE A 390 -41.82 -0.33 15.40
CA PHE A 390 -41.90 0.47 14.18
C PHE A 390 -41.65 -0.34 12.89
N LEU A 391 -41.32 -1.64 12.97
CA LEU A 391 -40.97 -2.47 11.81
C LEU A 391 -42.05 -2.46 10.74
N ASP A 392 -43.29 -2.70 11.15
CA ASP A 392 -44.48 -2.65 10.29
C ASP A 392 -44.65 -1.30 9.59
N GLN A 393 -44.41 -0.20 10.32
CA GLN A 393 -44.59 1.16 9.82
C GLN A 393 -43.51 1.53 8.81
N VAL A 394 -42.24 1.20 9.11
CA VAL A 394 -41.10 1.46 8.23
C VAL A 394 -41.14 0.58 6.98
N ALA A 395 -41.47 -0.71 7.11
CA ALA A 395 -41.60 -1.60 5.96
C ALA A 395 -42.74 -1.17 5.01
N LYS A 396 -43.91 -0.79 5.56
CA LYS A 396 -45.03 -0.23 4.78
C LYS A 396 -44.62 1.09 4.11
N PHE A 397 -43.95 1.98 4.84
CA PHE A 397 -43.42 3.23 4.28
C PHE A 397 -42.51 2.98 3.06
N ILE A 398 -41.59 2.01 3.12
CA ILE A 398 -40.74 1.65 1.97
C ILE A 398 -41.62 1.17 0.79
N ILE A 399 -42.55 0.25 1.04
CA ILE A 399 -43.41 -0.33 0.00
C ILE A 399 -44.27 0.76 -0.68
N ASP A 400 -44.90 1.63 0.11
CA ASP A 400 -45.78 2.69 -0.37
C ASP A 400 -45.03 3.73 -1.21
N ASN A 401 -43.80 4.10 -0.80
CA ASN A 401 -42.98 5.07 -1.51
C ASN A 401 -42.26 4.51 -2.75
N THR A 402 -42.06 3.18 -2.83
CA THR A 402 -41.41 2.52 -3.99
C THR A 402 -42.39 1.94 -5.01
N LYS A 403 -43.70 2.12 -4.80
CA LYS A 403 -44.78 1.80 -5.75
C LYS A 403 -44.78 0.36 -6.30
N GLY A 404 -44.29 -0.59 -5.50
CA GLY A 404 -44.45 -2.02 -5.78
C GLY A 404 -43.74 -2.54 -7.04
N GLN A 405 -42.63 -1.93 -7.49
CA GLN A 405 -41.77 -2.52 -8.55
C GLN A 405 -40.96 -3.73 -8.03
N MET A 406 -41.63 -4.69 -7.41
CA MET A 406 -41.02 -5.95 -6.99
C MET A 406 -40.75 -6.81 -8.23
N LEU A 407 -39.47 -6.91 -8.64
CA LEU A 407 -39.09 -7.68 -9.82
C LEU A 407 -39.07 -9.19 -9.53
N GLY A 408 -40.26 -9.80 -9.61
CA GLY A 408 -40.43 -11.23 -9.80
C GLY A 408 -40.41 -12.09 -8.52
N ASN A 409 -41.50 -12.83 -8.29
CA ASN A 409 -41.52 -13.98 -7.40
C ASN A 409 -40.34 -14.92 -7.73
N THR A 410 -39.53 -15.23 -6.72
CA THR A 410 -38.83 -16.51 -6.61
C THR A 410 -39.40 -17.27 -5.42
N ASP A 411 -39.37 -18.60 -5.49
CA ASP A 411 -40.25 -19.47 -4.70
C ASP A 411 -40.19 -19.27 -3.18
N THR A 412 -41.34 -19.53 -2.53
CA THR A 412 -41.54 -19.49 -1.08
C THR A 412 -40.83 -20.65 -0.36
N GLY A 413 -39.50 -20.62 -0.37
CA GLY A 413 -38.64 -21.45 0.46
C GLY A 413 -38.50 -20.91 1.89
N PHE A 414 -39.61 -20.90 2.65
CA PHE A 414 -39.60 -20.44 4.05
C PHE A 414 -38.60 -21.26 4.87
N SER A 415 -37.47 -20.63 5.20
CA SER A 415 -36.36 -21.24 5.93
C SER A 415 -36.27 -20.60 7.31
N ASP A 416 -36.61 -21.36 8.35
CA ASP A 416 -36.47 -20.92 9.74
C ASP A 416 -34.99 -20.64 10.07
N PRO A 417 -34.62 -19.42 10.50
CA PRO A 417 -33.23 -19.06 10.80
C PRO A 417 -32.58 -19.88 11.93
N PHE A 418 -33.35 -20.60 12.75
CA PHE A 418 -32.84 -21.34 13.91
C PHE A 418 -32.93 -22.87 13.79
N THR A 419 -33.65 -23.42 12.81
CA THR A 419 -33.58 -24.86 12.49
C THR A 419 -33.66 -25.14 10.99
N GLY A 420 -32.51 -25.44 10.38
CA GLY A 420 -32.44 -25.98 9.01
C GLY A 420 -33.26 -27.27 8.88
N SER A 421 -33.91 -27.44 7.72
CA SER A 421 -34.93 -28.47 7.47
C SER A 421 -34.40 -29.91 7.54
N GLY A 422 -34.78 -30.65 8.60
CA GLY A 422 -34.35 -32.04 8.78
C GLY A 422 -34.87 -32.78 10.03
N ARG A 423 -36.17 -33.06 10.12
CA ARG A 423 -36.82 -34.01 11.07
C ARG A 423 -37.95 -34.73 10.29
N TYR A 424 -38.30 -36.00 10.49
CA TYR A 424 -37.93 -37.07 11.45
C TYR A 424 -38.53 -38.42 10.95
N VAL A 425 -38.14 -39.58 11.52
CA VAL A 425 -39.01 -40.74 11.92
C VAL A 425 -38.12 -41.86 12.53
N PRO A 426 -38.57 -42.65 13.55
CA PRO A 426 -37.67 -43.43 14.42
C PRO A 426 -37.79 -44.97 14.36
N GLY A 427 -36.83 -45.66 14.99
CA GLY A 427 -36.78 -47.12 15.23
C GLY A 427 -35.71 -47.83 14.39
N SER A 428 -34.82 -48.67 14.91
CA SER A 428 -34.82 -49.43 16.17
C SER A 428 -33.38 -49.78 16.66
N SER A 429 -33.25 -50.06 17.97
CA SER A 429 -32.17 -50.79 18.71
C SER A 429 -30.85 -51.14 18.00
N SER A 430 -29.66 -50.91 18.56
CA SER A 430 -29.21 -51.23 19.94
C SER A 430 -27.85 -50.54 20.22
N GLY A 431 -27.64 -49.87 21.36
CA GLY A 431 -27.02 -50.44 22.59
C GLY A 431 -25.70 -49.71 22.91
N SER A 432 -25.69 -48.71 23.82
CA SER A 432 -25.21 -48.81 25.21
C SER A 432 -23.70 -49.13 25.33
N ASN A 433 -22.79 -48.29 25.86
CA ASN A 433 -22.80 -47.46 27.07
C ASN A 433 -21.65 -46.40 26.98
N ALA A 434 -21.39 -45.44 27.87
CA ALA A 434 -22.13 -44.60 28.82
C ALA A 434 -21.09 -43.87 29.73
N VAL A 435 -20.88 -42.56 29.48
CA VAL A 435 -20.57 -41.47 30.46
C VAL A 435 -19.17 -41.44 31.21
N PRO A 436 -18.76 -40.41 32.01
CA PRO A 436 -17.72 -39.45 31.57
C PRO A 436 -16.57 -39.09 32.56
N ALA A 437 -15.57 -38.33 32.05
CA ALA A 437 -14.61 -37.45 32.79
C ALA A 437 -13.61 -38.14 33.77
N PRO A 438 -12.55 -37.49 34.33
CA PRO A 438 -12.13 -36.07 34.24
C PRO A 438 -10.60 -35.81 34.01
N ASP A 439 -10.17 -34.55 34.17
CA ASP A 439 -8.79 -34.06 34.48
C ASP A 439 -8.52 -34.19 36.02
N PRO A 440 -7.34 -33.94 36.67
CA PRO A 440 -6.15 -33.19 36.22
C PRO A 440 -4.71 -33.72 36.60
N PHE A 441 -3.68 -33.03 36.08
CA PHE A 441 -2.31 -32.80 36.63
C PHE A 441 -1.52 -33.94 37.35
N THR A 442 -0.32 -34.28 36.84
CA THR A 442 0.98 -34.51 37.54
C THR A 442 1.99 -35.17 36.57
N GLY A 443 3.32 -35.03 36.66
CA GLY A 443 4.20 -34.22 37.53
C GLY A 443 5.37 -33.61 36.72
N ALA A 444 6.09 -32.62 37.24
CA ALA A 444 7.34 -32.81 38.01
C ALA A 444 8.45 -33.58 37.22
N GLY A 445 9.63 -33.02 36.95
CA GLY A 445 10.22 -31.79 37.51
C GLY A 445 11.37 -31.19 36.69
N ARG A 446 11.92 -30.11 37.23
CA ARG A 446 12.84 -29.14 36.59
C ARG A 446 14.22 -29.24 37.23
N TYR A 447 15.30 -29.31 36.46
CA TYR A 447 16.63 -28.89 36.94
C TYR A 447 17.51 -28.31 35.82
N VAL A 448 18.57 -27.61 36.23
CA VAL A 448 19.27 -26.51 35.53
C VAL A 448 20.78 -26.82 35.47
N PRO A 449 21.57 -26.32 34.48
CA PRO A 449 22.91 -26.85 34.18
C PRO A 449 24.05 -26.25 35.01
N GLY A 450 25.22 -26.91 35.03
CA GLY A 450 26.45 -26.36 35.61
C GLY A 450 27.75 -27.17 35.41
N SER A 451 28.78 -26.47 34.91
CA SER A 451 30.20 -26.53 35.35
C SER A 451 31.10 -27.75 35.09
N ALA A 452 31.90 -27.64 34.02
CA ALA A 452 33.38 -27.79 33.93
C ALA A 452 34.20 -28.83 34.75
N SER A 453 35.07 -29.56 34.04
CA SER A 453 36.41 -30.00 34.53
C SER A 453 37.38 -30.32 33.36
N ASN A 454 38.68 -29.99 33.53
CA ASN A 454 39.74 -30.05 32.49
C ASN A 454 40.37 -31.44 32.26
N VAL A 455 40.77 -31.76 31.01
CA VAL A 455 41.94 -32.63 30.66
C VAL A 455 42.53 -32.21 29.30
N VAL A 456 43.87 -32.25 29.15
CA VAL A 456 44.69 -31.87 27.95
C VAL A 456 46.01 -32.69 28.00
N PRO A 457 46.76 -32.97 26.90
CA PRO A 457 46.46 -33.59 25.59
C PRO A 457 47.26 -34.92 25.38
N PRO A 458 47.52 -35.41 24.15
CA PRO A 458 48.82 -35.08 23.51
C PRO A 458 48.78 -34.76 22.00
N LEU A 459 49.93 -34.34 21.45
CA LEU A 459 50.11 -33.69 20.13
C LEU A 459 50.33 -34.64 18.94
N SER A 460 49.78 -34.24 17.78
CA SER A 460 50.48 -34.08 16.46
C SER A 460 49.44 -33.68 15.39
N GLY A 461 49.66 -32.79 14.42
CA GLY A 461 50.86 -32.02 14.08
C GLY A 461 50.91 -31.71 12.58
N VAL A 462 50.10 -30.75 12.08
CA VAL A 462 50.17 -30.24 10.69
C VAL A 462 50.00 -28.71 10.71
N VAL A 463 50.74 -28.02 9.85
CA VAL A 463 50.90 -26.56 9.81
C VAL A 463 49.97 -25.92 8.78
N ASP A 464 49.29 -24.82 9.15
CA ASP A 464 48.54 -23.94 8.24
C ASP A 464 49.39 -22.70 7.88
N PRO A 465 49.61 -22.37 6.58
CA PRO A 465 50.57 -21.32 6.18
C PRO A 465 50.17 -19.85 6.43
N PHE A 466 49.01 -19.54 7.01
CA PHE A 466 48.43 -18.17 6.91
C PHE A 466 48.38 -17.27 8.17
N THR A 467 49.16 -17.53 9.23
CA THR A 467 49.26 -16.59 10.38
C THR A 467 50.68 -16.34 10.92
N GLY A 468 51.41 -15.43 10.29
CA GLY A 468 52.63 -14.83 10.85
C GLY A 468 52.30 -13.68 11.82
N ARG A 469 52.47 -13.87 13.13
CA ARG A 469 52.28 -12.80 14.13
C ARG A 469 53.44 -11.81 14.15
N GLY A 470 53.13 -10.52 14.11
CA GLY A 470 53.96 -9.44 14.65
C GLY A 470 53.15 -8.62 15.65
N ALA A 471 53.61 -8.53 16.90
CA ALA A 471 53.03 -7.66 17.93
C ALA A 471 53.89 -6.40 18.12
N TYR A 472 53.33 -5.37 18.79
CA TYR A 472 53.91 -4.04 19.05
C TYR A 472 54.00 -3.16 17.77
N GLN A 473 53.12 -2.19 17.52
CA GLN A 473 52.81 -1.01 18.35
C GLN A 473 51.39 -0.47 18.09
N ALA A 474 50.83 0.27 19.05
CA ALA A 474 49.55 0.95 18.90
C ALA A 474 49.72 2.30 18.19
N THR A 475 49.32 2.34 16.91
CA THR A 475 49.01 3.56 16.15
C THR A 475 47.81 3.25 15.26
N ASP A 476 46.82 4.14 15.18
CA ASP A 476 45.57 3.94 14.47
C ASP A 476 45.76 3.70 12.95
N ALA A 477 46.00 2.45 12.57
CA ALA A 477 45.84 2.02 11.20
C ALA A 477 44.35 2.05 10.86
N LYS A 478 43.96 2.93 9.92
CA LYS A 478 42.62 2.88 9.33
C LYS A 478 42.38 1.46 8.83
N ALA A 479 41.42 0.75 9.42
CA ALA A 479 41.06 -0.58 8.97
C ALA A 479 40.71 -0.52 7.47
N GLU A 480 41.39 -1.32 6.66
CA GLU A 480 41.17 -1.36 5.22
C GLU A 480 39.92 -2.19 4.91
N ASN A 481 39.05 -1.70 4.01
CA ASN A 481 37.80 -2.39 3.69
C ASN A 481 38.07 -3.59 2.76
N ILE A 482 38.22 -4.77 3.35
CA ILE A 482 38.41 -6.03 2.62
C ILE A 482 37.09 -6.68 2.14
N TYR A 483 35.94 -6.10 2.50
CA TYR A 483 34.63 -6.74 2.33
C TYR A 483 33.99 -6.43 0.98
N PHE A 484 33.98 -5.15 0.59
CA PHE A 484 33.28 -4.63 -0.58
C PHE A 484 34.01 -3.40 -1.17
N PRO A 485 33.78 -3.02 -2.44
CA PRO A 485 32.87 -3.63 -3.41
C PRO A 485 33.37 -4.99 -3.93
N LYS A 486 32.48 -5.99 -3.96
CA LYS A 486 32.77 -7.28 -4.60
C LYS A 486 32.73 -7.12 -6.12
N LYS A 487 33.75 -7.67 -6.79
CA LYS A 487 33.94 -7.58 -8.25
C LYS A 487 33.51 -8.85 -9.01
N GLU A 488 33.33 -9.97 -8.33
CA GLU A 488 33.00 -11.27 -8.92
C GLU A 488 31.84 -11.93 -8.16
N ALA A 489 31.11 -12.80 -8.87
CA ALA A 489 29.95 -13.49 -8.32
C ALA A 489 30.38 -14.54 -7.28
N VAL A 490 29.62 -14.66 -6.19
CA VAL A 490 29.81 -15.68 -5.16
C VAL A 490 29.00 -16.92 -5.54
N THR A 491 29.66 -18.07 -5.53
CA THR A 491 29.10 -19.34 -6.03
C THR A 491 28.93 -20.39 -4.94
N PHE A 492 28.15 -21.43 -5.25
CA PHE A 492 27.96 -22.61 -4.42
C PHE A 492 28.66 -23.82 -5.04
N ASP A 493 29.87 -24.09 -4.55
CA ASP A 493 30.83 -25.00 -5.19
C ASP A 493 30.93 -26.37 -4.53
N GLN A 494 30.56 -26.49 -3.26
CA GLN A 494 30.68 -27.73 -2.48
C GLN A 494 29.91 -28.87 -3.15
N ALA A 495 30.60 -29.93 -3.53
CA ALA A 495 30.05 -31.09 -4.23
C ALA A 495 30.29 -32.37 -3.43
N ASN A 496 29.29 -33.24 -3.36
CA ASN A 496 29.44 -34.62 -2.91
C ASN A 496 28.85 -35.55 -3.97
N PRO A 497 29.59 -35.85 -5.05
CA PRO A 497 29.03 -36.56 -6.20
C PRO A 497 28.53 -37.96 -5.84
N THR A 498 29.16 -38.64 -4.87
CA THR A 498 28.72 -39.94 -4.36
C THR A 498 27.33 -39.88 -3.73
N GLN A 499 27.05 -38.87 -2.90
CA GLN A 499 25.72 -38.71 -2.30
C GLN A 499 24.66 -38.29 -3.33
N ILE A 500 25.01 -37.39 -4.25
CA ILE A 500 24.12 -36.92 -5.32
C ILE A 500 23.70 -38.10 -6.21
N LEU A 501 24.67 -38.90 -6.70
CA LEU A 501 24.39 -40.05 -7.57
C LEU A 501 23.68 -41.19 -6.83
N GLY A 502 24.07 -41.46 -5.58
CA GLY A 502 23.38 -42.43 -4.73
C GLY A 502 21.89 -42.10 -4.59
N LYS A 503 21.57 -40.84 -4.28
CA LYS A 503 20.18 -40.41 -4.11
C LYS A 503 19.42 -40.29 -5.43
N LEU A 504 20.08 -39.91 -6.53
CA LEU A 504 19.50 -39.94 -7.88
C LEU A 504 19.07 -41.36 -8.26
N LYS A 505 19.95 -42.36 -8.08
CA LYS A 505 19.68 -43.77 -8.40
C LYS A 505 18.60 -44.36 -7.50
N GLU A 506 18.63 -44.05 -6.19
CA GLU A 506 17.60 -44.46 -5.24
C GLU A 506 16.20 -43.95 -5.64
N LEU A 507 16.08 -42.66 -5.97
CA LEU A 507 14.80 -42.05 -6.28
C LEU A 507 14.30 -42.37 -7.70
N ASN A 508 15.20 -42.62 -8.66
CA ASN A 508 14.83 -43.12 -9.99
C ASN A 508 14.05 -44.44 -9.92
N GLY A 509 14.37 -45.32 -8.95
CA GLY A 509 13.65 -46.57 -8.74
C GLY A 509 12.15 -46.38 -8.49
N ASN A 510 11.78 -45.24 -7.88
CA ASN A 510 10.41 -44.86 -7.52
C ASN A 510 9.79 -43.81 -8.47
N ALA A 511 10.49 -43.41 -9.53
CA ALA A 511 9.96 -42.43 -10.49
C ALA A 511 8.83 -43.05 -11.35
N PRO A 512 7.83 -42.25 -11.79
CA PRO A 512 6.82 -42.71 -12.74
C PRO A 512 7.48 -43.27 -14.02
N GLU A 513 6.97 -44.37 -14.56
CA GLU A 513 7.61 -45.08 -15.70
C GLU A 513 7.84 -44.18 -16.92
N GLU A 514 6.93 -43.23 -17.20
CA GLU A 514 7.07 -42.24 -18.29
C GLU A 514 8.25 -41.27 -18.11
N GLN A 515 8.69 -41.05 -16.86
CA GLN A 515 9.73 -40.09 -16.48
C GLN A 515 11.02 -40.76 -15.98
N LYS A 516 11.00 -42.09 -15.84
CA LYS A 516 12.12 -42.91 -15.38
C LYS A 516 13.33 -42.72 -16.28
N LEU A 517 14.50 -42.59 -15.66
CA LEU A 517 15.79 -42.55 -16.35
C LEU A 517 16.25 -43.99 -16.62
N THR A 518 16.73 -44.25 -17.83
CA THR A 518 17.37 -45.52 -18.17
C THR A 518 18.76 -45.62 -17.51
N GLU A 519 19.37 -46.81 -17.51
CA GLU A 519 20.77 -46.94 -17.07
C GLU A 519 21.72 -46.07 -17.91
N ASP A 520 21.46 -45.93 -19.23
CA ASP A 520 22.22 -45.01 -20.09
C ASP A 520 22.03 -43.55 -19.67
N ASP A 521 20.80 -43.11 -19.35
CA ASP A 521 20.54 -41.78 -18.81
C ASP A 521 21.32 -41.54 -17.50
N LEU A 522 21.33 -42.52 -16.59
CA LEU A 522 22.07 -42.43 -15.32
C LEU A 522 23.58 -42.35 -15.55
N ILE A 523 24.14 -43.12 -16.50
CA ILE A 523 25.55 -43.07 -16.90
C ILE A 523 25.90 -41.71 -17.54
N LEU A 524 25.00 -41.12 -18.33
CA LEU A 524 25.19 -39.79 -18.92
C LEU A 524 25.25 -38.70 -17.84
N LEU A 525 24.37 -38.74 -16.84
CA LEU A 525 24.38 -37.81 -15.70
C LEU A 525 25.60 -38.00 -14.79
N GLU A 526 26.03 -39.24 -14.58
CA GLU A 526 27.25 -39.57 -13.84
C GLU A 526 28.50 -38.99 -14.53
N LYS A 527 28.61 -39.14 -15.85
CA LYS A 527 29.66 -38.50 -16.66
C LYS A 527 29.59 -36.98 -16.61
N LEU A 528 28.39 -36.39 -16.72
CA LEU A 528 28.19 -34.93 -16.64
C LEU A 528 28.66 -34.38 -15.28
N LEU A 529 28.29 -35.05 -14.19
CA LEU A 529 28.69 -34.67 -12.84
C LEU A 529 30.21 -34.84 -12.63
N PHE A 530 30.81 -35.90 -13.18
CA PHE A 530 32.25 -36.12 -13.15
C PHE A 530 33.04 -35.02 -13.89
N VAL A 531 32.61 -34.66 -15.10
CA VAL A 531 33.18 -33.56 -15.92
C VAL A 531 32.99 -32.19 -15.25
N THR A 532 31.97 -32.05 -14.41
CA THR A 532 31.70 -30.82 -13.65
C THR A 532 32.52 -30.71 -12.36
N CYS A 533 32.70 -31.82 -11.64
CA CYS A 533 33.40 -31.82 -10.35
C CYS A 533 34.92 -31.87 -10.49
N ASN A 534 35.43 -32.53 -11.53
CA ASN A 534 36.85 -32.54 -11.88
C ASN A 534 37.10 -31.48 -12.95
N THR A 535 38.26 -30.80 -12.91
CA THR A 535 38.60 -29.71 -13.84
C THR A 535 39.00 -30.23 -15.22
N SER A 536 38.08 -30.96 -15.88
CA SER A 536 38.25 -31.52 -17.22
C SER A 536 38.09 -30.43 -18.28
N LEU A 537 38.84 -30.57 -19.38
CA LEU A 537 38.67 -29.78 -20.60
C LEU A 537 37.56 -30.34 -21.51
N GLU A 538 36.98 -31.49 -21.17
CA GLU A 538 35.90 -32.12 -21.93
C GLU A 538 34.61 -31.31 -21.83
N THR A 539 34.01 -30.98 -22.97
CA THR A 539 32.76 -30.22 -23.04
C THR A 539 31.55 -31.14 -22.91
N PRO A 540 30.60 -30.84 -22.00
CA PRO A 540 29.35 -31.59 -21.89
C PRO A 540 28.60 -31.72 -23.23
N THR A 541 28.12 -32.93 -23.53
CA THR A 541 27.47 -33.24 -24.81
C THR A 541 26.00 -32.83 -24.80
N ALA A 542 25.43 -32.51 -25.98
CA ALA A 542 24.01 -32.17 -26.10
C ALA A 542 23.07 -33.25 -25.52
N GLN A 543 23.44 -34.53 -25.62
CA GLN A 543 22.70 -35.64 -25.04
C GLN A 543 22.71 -35.60 -23.50
N GLN A 544 23.86 -35.31 -22.87
CA GLN A 544 23.93 -35.12 -21.41
C GLN A 544 23.06 -33.96 -20.93
N LEU A 545 22.98 -32.87 -21.70
CA LEU A 545 22.15 -31.71 -21.37
C LEU A 545 20.65 -32.01 -21.53
N GLN A 546 20.27 -32.78 -22.56
CA GLN A 546 18.90 -33.27 -22.75
C GLN A 546 18.48 -34.23 -21.63
N THR A 547 19.33 -35.17 -21.23
CA THR A 547 19.08 -36.05 -20.08
C THR A 547 19.00 -35.26 -18.76
N LEU A 548 19.83 -34.22 -18.57
CA LEU A 548 19.71 -33.34 -17.41
C LEU A 548 18.38 -32.56 -17.42
N TRP A 549 17.96 -32.05 -18.57
CA TRP A 549 16.66 -31.39 -18.72
C TRP A 549 15.50 -32.35 -18.39
N LYS A 550 15.55 -33.60 -18.87
CA LYS A 550 14.59 -34.66 -18.50
C LYS A 550 14.56 -34.87 -16.98
N ALA A 551 15.72 -35.03 -16.35
CA ALA A 551 15.85 -35.30 -14.92
C ALA A 551 15.36 -34.14 -14.02
N ILE A 552 15.58 -32.88 -14.39
CA ILE A 552 15.06 -31.73 -13.62
C ILE A 552 13.56 -31.46 -13.85
N ASN A 553 12.91 -32.17 -14.78
CA ASN A 553 11.46 -32.15 -14.99
C ASN A 553 10.74 -33.31 -14.27
N TRP A 554 11.45 -34.05 -13.41
CA TRP A 554 10.84 -35.01 -12.47
C TRP A 554 9.84 -34.36 -11.51
N PRO A 555 8.99 -35.18 -10.85
CA PRO A 555 8.05 -34.71 -9.84
C PRO A 555 8.79 -34.03 -8.68
N GLU A 556 8.16 -32.99 -8.10
CA GLU A 556 8.79 -32.14 -7.07
C GLU A 556 9.29 -32.92 -5.86
N ASP A 557 8.73 -34.09 -5.58
CA ASP A 557 9.11 -34.86 -4.41
C ASP A 557 10.46 -35.58 -4.56
N ILE A 558 10.91 -35.85 -5.80
CA ILE A 558 12.15 -36.58 -6.10
C ILE A 558 13.21 -35.81 -6.90
N VAL A 559 12.88 -34.63 -7.46
CA VAL A 559 13.74 -33.88 -8.41
C VAL A 559 15.07 -33.35 -7.82
N PHE A 560 15.21 -33.25 -6.50
CA PHE A 560 16.34 -32.53 -5.87
C PHE A 560 17.75 -33.03 -6.22
N PRO A 561 18.06 -34.34 -6.42
CA PRO A 561 19.41 -34.75 -6.82
C PRO A 561 19.77 -34.24 -8.22
N ALA A 562 18.80 -34.21 -9.14
CA ALA A 562 18.99 -33.67 -10.49
C ALA A 562 19.20 -32.14 -10.44
N LEU A 563 18.48 -31.42 -9.57
CA LEU A 563 18.73 -29.99 -9.32
C LEU A 563 20.13 -29.73 -8.76
N ASP A 564 20.72 -30.65 -7.97
CA ASP A 564 22.09 -30.47 -7.46
C ASP A 564 23.16 -30.73 -8.53
N ILE A 565 22.90 -31.66 -9.47
CA ILE A 565 23.72 -31.82 -10.69
C ILE A 565 23.66 -30.53 -11.52
N LEU A 566 22.46 -29.97 -11.75
CA LEU A 566 22.29 -28.70 -12.46
C LEU A 566 23.01 -27.54 -11.75
N ARG A 567 22.87 -27.44 -10.43
CA ARG A 567 23.51 -26.40 -9.60
C ARG A 567 25.02 -26.37 -9.81
N LEU A 568 25.64 -27.55 -9.90
CA LEU A 568 27.07 -27.67 -10.15
C LEU A 568 27.39 -27.39 -11.64
N SER A 569 26.65 -27.99 -12.57
CA SER A 569 26.99 -27.98 -14.00
C SER A 569 26.76 -26.63 -14.67
N ILE A 570 25.79 -25.82 -14.20
CA ILE A 570 25.47 -24.49 -14.77
C ILE A 570 26.62 -23.47 -14.68
N ARG A 571 27.68 -23.80 -13.93
CA ARG A 571 28.94 -23.03 -13.86
C ARG A 571 29.83 -23.23 -15.09
N ASN A 572 29.74 -24.39 -15.75
CA ASN A 572 30.49 -24.69 -16.96
C ASN A 572 29.97 -23.80 -18.11
N PRO A 573 30.83 -23.08 -18.85
CA PRO A 573 30.39 -22.13 -19.88
C PRO A 573 29.49 -22.74 -20.96
N SER A 574 29.73 -23.98 -21.39
CA SER A 574 28.92 -24.66 -22.40
C SER A 574 27.52 -25.01 -21.88
N VAL A 575 27.43 -25.46 -20.63
CA VAL A 575 26.16 -25.76 -19.95
C VAL A 575 25.36 -24.47 -19.73
N ASN A 576 26.03 -23.42 -19.26
CA ASN A 576 25.42 -22.10 -19.05
C ASN A 576 24.90 -21.51 -20.37
N GLN A 577 25.70 -21.58 -21.44
CA GLN A 577 25.29 -21.09 -22.75
C GLN A 577 24.09 -21.85 -23.32
N ASN A 578 23.97 -23.15 -23.04
CA ASN A 578 22.84 -23.96 -23.49
C ASN A 578 21.54 -23.59 -22.74
N PHE A 579 21.54 -23.63 -21.40
CA PHE A 579 20.33 -23.36 -20.62
C PHE A 579 19.93 -21.88 -20.53
N CYS A 580 20.90 -20.96 -20.55
CA CYS A 580 20.64 -19.53 -20.44
C CYS A 580 20.58 -18.80 -21.79
N SER A 581 20.62 -19.54 -22.91
CA SER A 581 20.54 -18.99 -24.28
C SER A 581 19.30 -18.11 -24.47
N GLU A 582 19.36 -17.07 -25.31
CA GLU A 582 18.20 -16.20 -25.56
C GLU A 582 16.94 -16.97 -26.01
N LYS A 583 17.11 -18.12 -26.67
CA LYS A 583 16.00 -18.97 -27.13
C LYS A 583 15.31 -19.72 -25.98
N ASP A 584 16.10 -20.21 -25.02
CA ASP A 584 15.66 -21.18 -24.00
C ASP A 584 15.54 -20.55 -22.60
N SER A 585 16.10 -19.34 -22.43
CA SER A 585 16.24 -18.62 -21.16
C SER A 585 14.94 -18.43 -20.37
N ILE A 586 13.84 -18.08 -21.05
CA ILE A 586 12.52 -17.91 -20.43
C ILE A 586 11.97 -19.26 -19.95
N GLN A 587 12.16 -20.33 -20.72
CA GLN A 587 11.72 -21.68 -20.33
C GLN A 587 12.53 -22.19 -19.13
N PHE A 588 13.85 -22.02 -19.15
CA PHE A 588 14.75 -22.41 -18.07
C PHE A 588 14.47 -21.63 -16.77
N SER A 589 14.38 -20.30 -16.84
CA SER A 589 14.07 -19.47 -15.67
C SER A 589 12.67 -19.79 -15.12
N SER A 590 11.64 -19.81 -15.97
CA SER A 590 10.27 -20.15 -15.54
C SER A 590 10.18 -21.53 -14.91
N HIS A 591 10.99 -22.50 -15.36
CA HIS A 591 11.07 -23.81 -14.73
C HIS A 591 11.68 -23.77 -13.33
N LEU A 592 12.81 -23.06 -13.15
CA LEU A 592 13.41 -22.88 -11.82
C LEU A 592 12.51 -22.11 -10.85
N LEU A 593 11.72 -21.14 -11.34
CA LEU A 593 10.82 -20.34 -10.50
C LEU A 593 9.69 -21.15 -9.86
N LYS A 594 9.22 -22.24 -10.49
CA LYS A 594 8.23 -23.16 -9.89
C LYS A 594 8.69 -23.66 -8.51
N PHE A 595 9.98 -23.97 -8.39
CA PHE A 595 10.58 -24.48 -7.14
C PHE A 595 10.79 -23.40 -6.06
N LEU A 596 10.56 -22.11 -6.35
CA LEU A 596 10.65 -21.02 -5.37
C LEU A 596 9.33 -20.72 -4.65
N ASN A 597 8.27 -21.51 -4.90
CA ASN A 597 7.03 -21.45 -4.11
C ASN A 597 7.31 -21.70 -2.62
N CYS A 598 6.85 -20.82 -1.73
CA CYS A 598 7.05 -20.91 -0.28
C CYS A 598 6.51 -22.21 0.35
N ASN A 599 5.45 -22.80 -0.23
CA ASN A 599 4.86 -24.07 0.21
C ASN A 599 5.55 -25.31 -0.38
N GLY A 600 6.53 -25.14 -1.28
CA GLY A 600 7.27 -26.23 -1.92
C GLY A 600 8.31 -26.90 -1.02
N LYS A 601 8.97 -27.95 -1.53
CA LYS A 601 10.06 -28.62 -0.79
C LYS A 601 11.28 -27.71 -0.62
N GLN A 602 11.74 -27.54 0.62
CA GLN A 602 12.92 -26.73 0.97
C GLN A 602 14.21 -27.14 0.24
N ALA A 603 14.37 -28.42 -0.11
CA ALA A 603 15.50 -28.89 -0.91
C ALA A 603 15.49 -28.29 -2.32
N ASN A 604 14.31 -28.23 -2.97
CA ASN A 604 14.14 -27.68 -4.31
C ASN A 604 14.34 -26.17 -4.29
N GLN A 605 13.73 -25.47 -3.33
CA GLN A 605 13.91 -24.02 -3.08
C GLN A 605 15.40 -23.66 -2.96
N LEU A 606 16.13 -24.40 -2.10
CA LEU A 606 17.56 -24.18 -1.86
C LEU A 606 18.39 -24.39 -3.12
N LEU A 607 18.16 -25.50 -3.84
CA LEU A 607 18.94 -25.83 -5.03
C LEU A 607 18.63 -24.92 -6.20
N ALA A 608 17.37 -24.53 -6.41
CA ALA A 608 17.00 -23.53 -7.40
C ALA A 608 17.68 -22.17 -7.13
N LEU A 609 17.65 -21.66 -5.89
CA LEU A 609 18.37 -20.43 -5.53
C LEU A 609 19.89 -20.56 -5.78
N ARG A 610 20.51 -21.70 -5.44
CA ARG A 610 21.94 -21.93 -5.67
C ARG A 610 22.29 -22.02 -7.16
N THR A 611 21.44 -22.64 -7.97
CA THR A 611 21.56 -22.65 -9.44
C THR A 611 21.51 -21.23 -9.99
N LEU A 612 20.52 -20.43 -9.58
CA LEU A 612 20.40 -19.02 -9.96
C LEU A 612 21.62 -18.18 -9.55
N CYS A 613 22.21 -18.43 -8.36
CA CYS A 613 23.48 -17.80 -7.98
C CYS A 613 24.62 -18.18 -8.93
N ASN A 614 24.73 -19.47 -9.27
CA ASN A 614 25.78 -20.00 -10.14
C ASN A 614 25.62 -19.59 -11.62
N CYS A 615 24.43 -19.20 -12.07
CA CYS A 615 24.22 -18.62 -13.41
C CYS A 615 25.09 -17.37 -13.66
N PHE A 616 25.40 -16.58 -12.62
CA PHE A 616 26.17 -15.33 -12.74
C PHE A 616 27.65 -15.53 -13.15
N VAL A 617 28.17 -16.75 -13.15
CA VAL A 617 29.57 -17.04 -13.52
C VAL A 617 29.87 -16.73 -14.99
N SER A 618 28.88 -16.89 -15.87
CA SER A 618 29.03 -16.71 -17.32
C SER A 618 28.21 -15.54 -17.85
N GLN A 619 28.67 -14.92 -18.94
CA GLN A 619 28.05 -13.75 -19.55
C GLN A 619 26.59 -14.00 -20.00
N THR A 620 26.29 -15.21 -20.47
CA THR A 620 24.95 -15.61 -20.93
C THR A 620 23.97 -15.67 -19.76
N GLY A 621 24.33 -16.39 -18.69
CA GLY A 621 23.56 -16.41 -17.45
C GLY A 621 23.38 -15.02 -16.84
N GLN A 622 24.41 -14.16 -16.80
CA GLN A 622 24.26 -12.77 -16.35
C GLN A 622 23.19 -12.01 -17.14
N ARG A 623 23.12 -12.17 -18.48
CA ARG A 623 22.06 -11.52 -19.29
C ARG A 623 20.66 -12.02 -18.92
N LEU A 624 20.48 -13.33 -18.75
CA LEU A 624 19.23 -13.92 -18.29
C LEU A 624 18.83 -13.39 -16.90
N MET A 625 19.75 -13.39 -15.94
CA MET A 625 19.46 -12.91 -14.59
C MET A 625 19.02 -11.44 -14.59
N MET A 626 19.51 -10.62 -15.53
CA MET A 626 19.08 -9.22 -15.68
C MET A 626 17.78 -9.06 -16.46
N SER A 627 17.55 -9.80 -17.54
CA SER A 627 16.29 -9.72 -18.32
C SER A 627 15.08 -10.28 -17.57
N GLN A 628 15.30 -11.14 -16.57
CA GLN A 628 14.28 -11.71 -15.69
C GLN A 628 14.41 -11.23 -14.24
N ARG A 629 15.16 -10.15 -13.99
CA ARG A 629 15.47 -9.59 -12.65
C ARG A 629 14.23 -9.47 -11.76
N ASP A 630 13.19 -8.82 -12.28
CA ASP A 630 11.99 -8.49 -11.50
C ASP A 630 11.21 -9.75 -11.11
N THR A 631 11.03 -10.67 -12.07
CA THR A 631 10.37 -11.97 -11.85
C THR A 631 11.15 -12.81 -10.84
N ILE A 632 12.47 -12.92 -11.00
CA ILE A 632 13.35 -13.72 -10.13
C ILE A 632 13.38 -13.17 -8.72
N MET A 633 13.64 -11.88 -8.56
CA MET A 633 13.68 -11.24 -7.23
C MET A 633 12.34 -11.34 -6.52
N SER A 634 11.22 -11.17 -7.23
CA SER A 634 9.87 -11.24 -6.65
C SER A 634 9.50 -12.63 -6.12
N HIS A 635 10.00 -13.71 -6.72
CA HIS A 635 9.81 -15.06 -6.18
C HIS A 635 10.83 -15.35 -5.06
N ALA A 636 12.11 -15.03 -5.27
CA ALA A 636 13.17 -15.35 -4.32
C ALA A 636 12.98 -14.69 -2.95
N ILE A 637 12.47 -13.45 -2.92
CA ILE A 637 12.22 -12.70 -1.69
C ILE A 637 11.07 -13.28 -0.84
N GLU A 638 10.17 -14.09 -1.38
CA GLU A 638 9.11 -14.73 -0.56
C GLU A 638 9.67 -15.81 0.37
N LEU A 639 10.82 -16.38 0.02
CA LEU A 639 11.52 -17.37 0.83
C LEU A 639 12.19 -16.77 2.10
N LYS A 640 12.15 -15.44 2.29
CA LYS A 640 12.64 -14.74 3.52
C LYS A 640 11.92 -15.12 4.81
N LEU A 641 10.72 -15.72 4.69
CA LEU A 641 9.88 -16.12 5.83
C LEU A 641 10.14 -17.57 6.27
N GLY A 642 10.94 -18.34 5.51
CA GLY A 642 11.22 -19.75 5.82
C GLY A 642 12.23 -19.91 6.95
N GLY A 643 12.01 -20.84 7.88
CA GLY A 643 12.94 -21.08 9.00
C GLY A 643 14.32 -21.68 8.63
N ASN A 644 14.67 -21.80 7.35
CA ASN A 644 15.86 -22.53 6.90
C ASN A 644 17.03 -21.58 6.57
N LYS A 645 18.03 -21.56 7.45
CA LYS A 645 19.25 -20.73 7.27
C LYS A 645 19.96 -20.91 5.93
N ASN A 646 19.95 -22.11 5.34
CA ASN A 646 20.62 -22.33 4.06
C ASN A 646 19.91 -21.62 2.90
N ILE A 647 18.58 -21.51 2.97
CA ILE A 647 17.76 -20.74 2.02
C ILE A 647 18.05 -19.25 2.17
N HIS A 648 18.15 -18.74 3.41
CA HIS A 648 18.54 -17.34 3.66
C HIS A 648 19.95 -17.01 3.16
N ILE A 649 20.92 -17.91 3.36
CA ILE A 649 22.28 -17.75 2.81
C ILE A 649 22.24 -17.75 1.27
N ALA A 650 21.46 -18.62 0.64
CA ALA A 650 21.30 -18.66 -0.81
C ALA A 650 20.62 -17.39 -1.36
N LEU A 651 19.55 -16.91 -0.72
CA LEU A 651 18.87 -15.66 -1.06
C LEU A 651 19.80 -14.46 -0.93
N ALA A 652 20.51 -14.31 0.20
CA ALA A 652 21.48 -13.24 0.40
C ALA A 652 22.65 -13.30 -0.62
N THR A 653 23.05 -14.49 -1.06
CA THR A 653 24.06 -14.67 -2.12
C THR A 653 23.53 -14.25 -3.49
N LEU A 654 22.26 -14.57 -3.79
CA LEU A 654 21.61 -14.12 -5.02
C LEU A 654 21.55 -12.59 -5.08
N THR A 655 21.11 -11.95 -3.99
CA THR A 655 21.10 -10.49 -3.85
C THR A 655 22.50 -9.88 -3.99
N LEU A 656 23.53 -10.50 -3.40
CA LEU A 656 24.92 -10.09 -3.57
C LEU A 656 25.38 -10.19 -5.03
N ASN A 657 25.04 -11.26 -5.76
CA ASN A 657 25.45 -11.41 -7.16
C ASN A 657 24.77 -10.37 -8.08
N TYR A 658 23.51 -10.01 -7.80
CA TYR A 658 22.88 -8.85 -8.41
C TYR A 658 23.62 -7.55 -8.09
N ALA A 659 23.98 -7.31 -6.82
CA ALA A 659 24.71 -6.11 -6.41
C ALA A 659 26.10 -6.00 -7.08
N VAL A 660 26.84 -7.10 -7.21
CA VAL A 660 28.12 -7.16 -7.93
C VAL A 660 27.99 -6.74 -9.39
N TRP A 661 26.93 -7.17 -10.07
CA TRP A 661 26.69 -6.79 -11.46
C TRP A 661 26.22 -5.32 -11.57
N LEU A 662 25.30 -4.91 -10.70
CA LEU A 662 24.77 -3.54 -10.64
C LEU A 662 25.80 -2.50 -10.20
N HIS A 663 26.88 -2.88 -9.52
CA HIS A 663 28.01 -2.00 -9.26
C HIS A 663 28.82 -1.71 -10.55
N LYS A 664 28.87 -2.65 -11.49
CA LYS A 664 29.60 -2.50 -12.77
C LYS A 664 28.83 -1.71 -13.84
N VAL A 665 27.52 -1.55 -13.67
CA VAL A 665 26.61 -0.98 -14.68
C VAL A 665 25.81 0.15 -14.05
N ASN A 666 25.75 1.31 -14.71
CA ASN A 666 24.95 2.44 -14.25
C ASN A 666 23.44 2.20 -14.47
N ASN A 667 22.84 1.32 -13.67
CA ASN A 667 21.41 0.99 -13.67
C ASN A 667 20.81 1.29 -12.29
N ILE A 668 20.42 2.55 -12.08
CA ILE A 668 19.96 3.04 -10.78
C ILE A 668 18.64 2.38 -10.32
N GLU A 669 17.76 2.02 -11.26
CA GLU A 669 16.51 1.30 -10.97
C GLU A 669 16.79 -0.12 -10.45
N GLY A 670 17.76 -0.82 -11.07
CA GLY A 670 18.22 -2.11 -10.57
C GLY A 670 18.88 -2.00 -9.20
N LYS A 671 19.67 -0.94 -8.95
CA LYS A 671 20.19 -0.65 -7.61
C LYS A 671 19.05 -0.39 -6.61
N ALA A 672 18.01 0.34 -7.02
CA ALA A 672 16.87 0.65 -6.18
C ALA A 672 16.09 -0.61 -5.74
N GLN A 673 15.82 -1.52 -6.69
CA GLN A 673 15.20 -2.80 -6.37
C GLN A 673 16.14 -3.70 -5.55
N CYS A 674 17.45 -3.70 -5.80
CA CYS A 674 18.39 -4.49 -5.02
C CYS A 674 18.48 -3.97 -3.56
N LEU A 675 18.49 -2.64 -3.34
CA LEU A 675 18.35 -2.03 -2.00
C LEU A 675 17.04 -2.45 -1.31
N SER A 676 15.93 -2.51 -2.04
CA SER A 676 14.63 -3.01 -1.55
C SER A 676 14.75 -4.43 -0.99
N VAL A 677 15.29 -5.35 -1.79
CA VAL A 677 15.48 -6.75 -1.39
C VAL A 677 16.38 -6.84 -0.16
N ILE A 678 17.49 -6.08 -0.12
CA ILE A 678 18.38 -6.02 1.05
C ILE A 678 17.62 -5.56 2.30
N SER A 679 16.94 -4.41 2.22
CA SER A 679 16.19 -3.78 3.32
C SER A 679 15.11 -4.72 3.88
N THR A 680 14.35 -5.37 3.01
CA THR A 680 13.26 -6.27 3.40
C THR A 680 13.75 -7.61 3.96
N VAL A 681 14.85 -8.17 3.43
CA VAL A 681 15.38 -9.46 3.90
C VAL A 681 16.16 -9.30 5.22
N ILE A 682 16.90 -8.20 5.41
CA ILE A 682 17.73 -7.97 6.60
C ILE A 682 16.94 -7.61 7.87
N GLU A 683 15.64 -7.29 7.73
CA GLU A 683 14.70 -7.12 8.84
C GLU A 683 14.31 -8.47 9.47
N VAL A 684 14.14 -9.51 8.65
CA VAL A 684 13.57 -10.81 9.07
C VAL A 684 14.66 -11.85 9.37
N VAL A 685 15.71 -11.90 8.55
CA VAL A 685 16.74 -12.95 8.63
C VAL A 685 17.59 -12.80 9.90
N GLN A 686 17.74 -13.90 10.64
CA GLN A 686 18.54 -13.98 11.87
C GLN A 686 19.92 -14.64 11.68
N ASP A 687 20.15 -15.31 10.55
CA ASP A 687 21.42 -16.01 10.30
C ASP A 687 22.54 -15.01 9.96
N LEU A 688 23.61 -15.03 10.75
CA LEU A 688 24.69 -14.05 10.66
C LEU A 688 25.56 -14.18 9.39
N GLU A 689 25.59 -15.34 8.73
CA GLU A 689 26.26 -15.50 7.44
C GLU A 689 25.41 -14.90 6.32
N ALA A 690 24.08 -15.07 6.37
CA ALA A 690 23.16 -14.38 5.47
C ALA A 690 23.18 -12.85 5.67
N ILE A 691 23.14 -12.37 6.93
CA ILE A 691 23.27 -10.94 7.25
C ILE A 691 24.61 -10.38 6.75
N PHE A 692 25.72 -11.08 6.96
CA PHE A 692 27.03 -10.68 6.43
C PHE A 692 27.00 -10.51 4.90
N ARG A 693 26.41 -11.46 4.16
CA ARG A 693 26.28 -11.35 2.69
C ARG A 693 25.40 -10.18 2.25
N LEU A 694 24.33 -9.86 2.99
CA LEU A 694 23.49 -8.68 2.73
C LEU A 694 24.24 -7.36 3.00
N LEU A 695 25.06 -7.28 4.05
CA LEU A 695 25.92 -6.12 4.31
C LEU A 695 26.99 -5.94 3.21
N VAL A 696 27.60 -7.02 2.74
CA VAL A 696 28.53 -6.99 1.60
C VAL A 696 27.82 -6.57 0.31
N ALA A 697 26.58 -7.02 0.09
CA ALA A 697 25.76 -6.62 -1.05
C ALA A 697 25.46 -5.11 -1.00
N LEU A 698 25.00 -4.62 0.15
CA LEU A 698 24.70 -3.21 0.40
C LEU A 698 25.91 -2.31 0.15
N GLY A 699 27.04 -2.63 0.79
CA GLY A 699 28.29 -1.90 0.60
C GLY A 699 28.76 -1.90 -0.86
N THR A 700 28.68 -3.06 -1.54
CA THR A 700 29.02 -3.16 -2.98
C THR A 700 28.13 -2.27 -3.84
N LEU A 701 26.84 -2.17 -3.52
CA LEU A 701 25.86 -1.46 -4.33
C LEU A 701 26.00 0.08 -4.27
N ILE A 702 26.32 0.59 -3.08
CA ILE A 702 26.46 2.03 -2.79
C ILE A 702 27.89 2.56 -2.97
N SER A 703 28.90 1.68 -3.05
CA SER A 703 30.28 2.08 -3.32
C SER A 703 30.38 2.87 -4.62
N ASP A 704 31.06 4.00 -4.56
CA ASP A 704 31.33 4.92 -5.67
C ASP A 704 30.08 5.50 -6.39
N ASP A 705 28.89 5.44 -5.77
CA ASP A 705 27.64 5.99 -6.33
C ASP A 705 26.84 6.81 -5.31
N THR A 706 26.92 8.14 -5.44
CA THR A 706 26.22 9.10 -4.57
C THR A 706 24.69 9.02 -4.67
N ASN A 707 24.13 8.61 -5.81
CA ASN A 707 22.68 8.46 -5.97
C ASN A 707 22.20 7.21 -5.22
N ALA A 708 22.98 6.12 -5.26
CA ALA A 708 22.69 4.90 -4.50
C ALA A 708 22.83 5.13 -2.98
N VAL A 709 23.83 5.90 -2.53
CA VAL A 709 23.94 6.35 -1.13
C VAL A 709 22.72 7.17 -0.69
N GLN A 710 22.32 8.19 -1.46
CA GLN A 710 21.14 9.00 -1.15
C GLN A 710 19.85 8.17 -1.11
N LEU A 711 19.69 7.23 -2.04
CA LEU A 711 18.55 6.32 -2.05
C LEU A 711 18.53 5.37 -0.84
N ALA A 712 19.68 4.80 -0.45
CA ALA A 712 19.77 3.96 0.74
C ALA A 712 19.40 4.73 2.02
N LYS A 713 19.74 6.03 2.11
CA LYS A 713 19.30 6.92 3.19
C LYS A 713 17.80 7.21 3.15
N SER A 714 17.23 7.50 1.98
CA SER A 714 15.78 7.74 1.86
C SER A 714 14.94 6.49 2.17
N LEU A 715 15.56 5.31 2.17
CA LEU A 715 14.94 4.03 2.55
C LEU A 715 15.19 3.63 4.02
N GLY A 716 15.88 4.47 4.82
CA GLY A 716 16.13 4.20 6.25
C GLY A 716 17.06 3.02 6.54
N VAL A 717 17.89 2.61 5.57
CA VAL A 717 18.73 1.40 5.66
C VAL A 717 19.82 1.54 6.74
N ASP A 718 20.33 2.75 6.95
CA ASP A 718 21.27 3.09 8.02
C ASP A 718 20.72 2.73 9.41
N SER A 719 19.46 3.08 9.65
CA SER A 719 18.75 2.82 10.91
C SER A 719 18.48 1.32 11.11
N GLN A 720 18.15 0.60 10.03
CA GLN A 720 17.94 -0.86 10.05
C GLN A 720 19.21 -1.63 10.42
N ILE A 721 20.37 -1.25 9.85
CA ILE A 721 21.61 -2.02 10.02
C ILE A 721 22.39 -1.67 11.30
N LYS A 722 22.11 -0.53 11.94
CA LYS A 722 22.85 -0.02 13.11
C LYS A 722 23.05 -1.04 14.23
N LYS A 723 22.07 -1.93 14.44
CA LYS A 723 22.11 -3.04 15.43
C LYS A 723 23.20 -4.08 15.15
N TYR A 724 23.72 -4.19 13.93
CA TYR A 724 24.77 -5.14 13.57
C TYR A 724 26.19 -4.63 13.88
N ALA A 725 26.37 -3.32 14.07
CA ALA A 725 27.66 -2.72 14.44
C ALA A 725 28.15 -3.10 15.85
N SER A 726 27.30 -3.70 16.67
CA SER A 726 27.60 -4.21 18.03
C SER A 726 27.67 -5.74 18.13
N VAL A 727 27.53 -6.48 17.01
CA VAL A 727 27.68 -7.95 17.00
C VAL A 727 29.13 -8.34 17.31
N SER A 728 29.35 -9.17 18.33
CA SER A 728 30.69 -9.63 18.71
C SER A 728 31.23 -10.72 17.80
N GLU A 729 30.42 -11.76 17.54
CA GLU A 729 30.82 -12.93 16.76
C GLU A 729 29.77 -13.27 15.68
N PRO A 730 30.17 -13.51 14.40
CA PRO A 730 31.52 -13.38 13.89
C PRO A 730 31.89 -11.91 13.63
N ALA A 731 33.09 -11.49 14.05
CA ALA A 731 33.54 -10.08 14.02
C ALA A 731 33.28 -9.37 12.67
N LYS A 732 33.46 -10.09 11.55
CA LYS A 732 33.21 -9.64 10.17
C LYS A 732 31.84 -8.98 9.94
N VAL A 733 30.81 -9.35 10.70
CA VAL A 733 29.47 -8.73 10.62
C VAL A 733 29.53 -7.28 11.08
N SER A 734 30.12 -7.04 12.26
CA SER A 734 30.19 -5.70 12.84
C SER A 734 31.19 -4.81 12.10
N GLU A 735 32.32 -5.37 11.65
CA GLU A 735 33.31 -4.64 10.87
C GLU A 735 32.74 -4.22 9.50
N CYS A 736 32.14 -5.14 8.75
CA CYS A 736 31.46 -4.80 7.49
C CYS A 736 30.32 -3.79 7.71
N CYS A 737 29.55 -3.92 8.79
CA CYS A 737 28.48 -2.98 9.12
C CYS A 737 29.02 -1.55 9.37
N ARG A 738 30.11 -1.41 10.13
CA ARG A 738 30.76 -0.10 10.36
C ARG A 738 31.27 0.53 9.06
N PHE A 739 31.83 -0.25 8.14
CA PHE A 739 32.22 0.28 6.83
C PHE A 739 31.03 0.77 6.00
N VAL A 740 29.89 0.07 6.02
CA VAL A 740 28.67 0.53 5.33
C VAL A 740 28.12 1.80 5.97
N LEU A 741 28.06 1.86 7.30
CA LEU A 741 27.62 3.05 8.06
C LEU A 741 28.56 4.26 7.91
N ASN A 742 29.78 4.10 7.42
CA ASN A 742 30.66 5.22 7.07
C ASN A 742 30.37 5.79 5.67
N LEU A 743 29.60 5.09 4.82
CA LEU A 743 29.13 5.57 3.52
C LEU A 743 27.71 6.15 3.59
N LEU A 744 26.92 5.73 4.59
CA LEU A 744 25.59 6.25 4.90
C LEU A 744 25.68 7.34 6.00
#